data_AF-A0A4S0RV40-F1
#
_entry.id   AF-A0A4S0RV40-F1
#
_cell.length_a   1.000
_cell.length_b   1.000
_cell.length_c   1.000
_cell.angle_alpha   90.00
_cell.angle_beta   90.00
_cell.angle_gamma   90.00
#
_symmetry.space_group_name_H-M   'P 1'
#
loop_
_entity.id
_entity.type
_entity.pdbx_description
1 polymer ?
#
loop_
_entity_poly.entity_id
_entity_poly.type
_entity_poly.pdbx_seq_one_letter_code
_entity_poly.pdbx_strand_id
1 'polypeptide(L)'
;MRTIAGFLSLLVLCLGLANAGAVTLDSSVAVTDPATLQALERGGLSISRLLGPALGLTRDVDNRGLFSVPALATVRDTVKREISDEPKTSPDPYVAAMAKSNDTSQKFNPRYIDDDGSTLDLTGVVNRMDRGYLGHTECGEIRLIYRFHYSVQEKPANGKPGQRISSRLPLTMSLVFNAKPGKAQARASKDLPSATDASCADVARRWLAAGRKDLPPEQLAAWLRSDEGPLSGAMLNSSQIMRLELNMQVLRLSASTRRDFGGHAEYLLKIFKWDPAISSFYEARMENEIDRATVLADRPAFAKWLLTDRNIYDLDHGRLVVDEKFLAKSAVSVAPGGLSRSQNNIVYGLVDDADIDKALKDYVASGNTLATIRSAAGFNLRLNEMSCTGCHQTHGIAGFHYTGADPASEPRRNAVFVPGSAVFFADLPRRRAIVEEFAAGGHPDFTRGFAARPDQKYADALKGTDLYNGWGSICYRGEDESFKDWTCGTGLRCAGVHESAIHPGFGTCVSEKGTAVGDPVEFGEIRMSTWGSDRYCRLSPATAKDCGIDPVRDRKPVVKLAGYGAARQRYDNPEQKTGGFPGGMLRKASCDKLPEEASCGRLAKTGFNDCIASGKDHKFCTKEFTKTAGLRACDKAHPCREDYICTAGYDDLPEAKPGEGTCIPPYFIFQFRVDGHPRSWKQDVSE
;
A
#
# COMPACT_ATOMS: atom_id res chain seq x y z
N MET A 1 64.31 42.63 17.40
CA MET A 1 64.20 41.18 17.67
C MET A 1 63.13 40.97 18.73
N ARG A 2 62.08 40.20 18.41
CA ARG A 2 61.02 39.64 19.30
C ARG A 2 60.13 40.71 19.99
N THR A 3 58.79 40.71 19.97
CA THR A 3 57.74 39.71 19.67
C THR A 3 56.36 40.41 19.81
N ILE A 4 55.36 39.99 18.99
CA ILE A 4 53.91 39.83 19.32
C ILE A 4 53.09 41.13 19.55
N ALA A 5 51.86 41.35 19.07
CA ALA A 5 50.94 40.66 18.16
C ALA A 5 49.85 41.67 17.74
N GLY A 6 49.41 41.62 16.49
CA GLY A 6 48.26 42.37 15.99
C GLY A 6 46.98 41.54 16.13
N PHE A 7 45.99 42.12 16.80
CA PHE A 7 44.60 41.66 16.77
C PHE A 7 44.02 41.90 15.38
N LEU A 8 43.60 40.83 14.69
CA LEU A 8 42.66 40.93 13.58
C LEU A 8 41.48 39.99 13.88
N SER A 9 40.34 40.60 14.19
CA SER A 9 39.06 39.90 14.40
C SER A 9 38.59 39.28 13.09
N LEU A 10 38.54 37.95 13.03
CA LEU A 10 37.81 37.22 12.01
C LEU A 10 36.31 37.25 12.34
N LEU A 11 35.52 37.91 11.49
CA LEU A 11 34.09 37.71 11.39
C LEU A 11 33.85 36.31 10.81
N VAL A 12 33.44 35.35 11.65
CA VAL A 12 32.93 34.06 11.18
C VAL A 12 31.47 34.26 10.80
N LEU A 13 31.19 34.21 9.48
CA LEU A 13 29.83 33.99 8.98
C LEU A 13 29.35 32.61 9.47
N CYS A 14 28.62 32.58 10.58
CA CYS A 14 27.70 31.49 10.89
C CYS A 14 26.50 31.58 9.95
N LEU A 15 26.68 31.18 8.69
CA LEU A 15 25.56 30.71 7.88
C LEU A 15 25.09 29.40 8.52
N GLY A 16 24.04 29.50 9.32
CA GLY A 16 23.34 28.34 9.84
C GLY A 16 23.00 27.42 8.69
N LEU A 17 23.55 26.21 8.73
CA LEU A 17 23.04 25.08 7.98
C LEU A 17 21.61 24.88 8.46
N ALA A 18 20.65 25.45 7.73
CA ALA A 18 19.27 24.98 7.81
C ALA A 18 19.33 23.48 7.57
N ASN A 19 18.89 22.70 8.56
CA ASN A 19 18.59 21.28 8.37
C ASN A 19 17.87 21.16 7.04
N ALA A 20 18.42 20.40 6.10
CA ALA A 20 17.72 20.00 4.89
C ALA A 20 16.40 19.38 5.37
N GLY A 21 15.31 20.14 5.25
CA GLY A 21 14.01 19.78 5.79
C GLY A 21 13.61 18.44 5.21
N ALA A 22 13.11 17.54 6.07
CA ALA A 22 12.44 16.33 5.62
C ALA A 22 11.49 16.72 4.48
N VAL A 23 11.61 16.07 3.32
CA VAL A 23 10.77 16.41 2.16
C VAL A 23 9.31 16.23 2.57
N THR A 24 8.58 17.32 2.80
CA THR A 24 7.16 17.29 3.20
C THR A 24 6.29 17.11 1.96
N LEU A 25 6.45 15.98 1.27
CA LEU A 25 5.68 15.66 0.05
C LEU A 25 4.18 15.62 0.34
N ASP A 26 3.79 15.23 1.54
CA ASP A 26 2.42 15.16 2.05
C ASP A 26 1.80 16.49 2.44
N SER A 27 2.59 17.57 2.59
CA SER A 27 2.06 18.89 2.90
C SER A 27 0.95 19.29 1.91
N SER A 28 -0.15 19.82 2.45
CA SER A 28 -1.37 20.23 1.73
C SER A 28 -2.20 19.13 1.08
N VAL A 29 -1.73 17.88 1.04
CA VAL A 29 -2.42 16.78 0.33
C VAL A 29 -2.69 15.56 1.18
N ALA A 30 -2.02 15.39 2.33
CA ALA A 30 -2.33 14.36 3.30
C ALA A 30 -1.92 14.74 4.72
N VAL A 31 -2.65 14.22 5.71
CA VAL A 31 -2.25 14.20 7.12
C VAL A 31 -1.82 12.78 7.44
N THR A 32 -0.54 12.59 7.74
CA THR A 32 0.07 11.27 7.92
C THR A 32 0.76 11.08 9.28
N ASP A 33 0.87 12.14 10.08
CA ASP A 33 1.48 12.10 11.41
C ASP A 33 0.56 11.37 12.41
N PRO A 34 1.01 10.25 13.02
CA PRO A 34 0.16 9.44 13.90
C PRO A 34 -0.39 10.21 15.11
N ALA A 35 0.39 11.12 15.70
CA ALA A 35 -0.06 11.89 16.86
C ALA A 35 -1.18 12.87 16.49
N THR A 36 -1.05 13.54 15.34
CA THR A 36 -2.07 14.43 14.80
C THR A 36 -3.35 13.66 14.46
N LEU A 37 -3.22 12.47 13.86
CA LEU A 37 -4.35 11.61 13.50
C LEU A 37 -5.10 11.11 14.73
N GLN A 38 -4.40 10.68 15.79
CA GLN A 38 -5.02 10.31 17.06
C GLN A 38 -5.75 11.49 17.72
N ALA A 39 -5.19 12.70 17.63
CA ALA A 39 -5.85 13.91 18.12
C ALA A 39 -7.11 14.26 17.29
N LEU A 40 -7.05 14.13 15.97
CA LEU A 40 -8.19 14.30 15.07
C LEU A 40 -9.32 13.31 15.36
N GLU A 41 -8.97 12.04 15.58
CA GLU A 41 -9.93 10.99 15.94
C GLU A 41 -10.66 11.32 17.25
N ARG A 42 -9.91 11.65 18.32
CA ARG A 42 -10.50 12.15 19.58
C ARG A 42 -11.34 13.41 19.39
N GLY A 43 -10.95 14.26 18.44
CA GLY A 43 -11.63 15.48 18.02
C GLY A 43 -12.91 15.26 17.18
N GLY A 44 -13.39 14.02 17.08
CA GLY A 44 -14.66 13.66 16.45
C GLY A 44 -14.54 13.14 15.01
N LEU A 45 -13.33 12.77 14.57
CA LEU A 45 -13.11 12.07 13.31
C LEU A 45 -12.96 10.55 13.47
N SER A 46 -13.45 9.97 14.57
CA SER A 46 -13.65 8.53 14.63
C SER A 46 -14.71 8.10 13.62
N ILE A 47 -14.59 6.88 13.09
CA ILE A 47 -15.55 6.38 12.10
C ILE A 47 -16.98 6.31 12.66
N SER A 48 -17.12 5.96 13.94
CA SER A 48 -18.42 5.88 14.62
C SER A 48 -19.06 7.25 14.81
N ARG A 49 -18.29 8.31 15.12
CA ARG A 49 -18.82 9.70 15.18
C ARG A 49 -19.25 10.22 13.82
N LEU A 50 -18.51 9.93 12.75
CA LEU A 50 -18.84 10.42 11.41
C LEU A 50 -20.06 9.72 10.82
N LEU A 51 -20.20 8.42 11.08
CA LEU A 51 -21.38 7.66 10.69
C LEU A 51 -22.56 7.92 11.65
N GLY A 52 -22.30 8.27 12.91
CA GLY A 52 -23.31 8.38 13.97
C GLY A 52 -24.54 9.22 13.63
N PRO A 53 -24.42 10.44 13.10
CA PRO A 53 -25.57 11.24 12.68
C PRO A 53 -26.46 10.55 11.64
N ALA A 54 -25.89 9.68 10.81
CA ALA A 54 -26.63 8.89 9.82
C ALA A 54 -27.15 7.56 10.38
N LEU A 55 -26.52 7.02 11.44
CA LEU A 55 -26.77 5.69 11.97
C LEU A 55 -27.48 5.67 13.34
N GLY A 56 -27.72 6.84 13.94
CA GLY A 56 -28.28 6.95 15.29
C GLY A 56 -27.28 6.63 16.42
N LEU A 57 -25.97 6.62 16.14
CA LEU A 57 -24.94 6.47 17.17
C LEU A 57 -24.66 7.83 17.81
N THR A 58 -24.76 7.89 19.14
CA THR A 58 -24.59 9.14 19.93
C THR A 58 -23.23 9.22 20.65
N ARG A 59 -22.44 8.16 20.61
CA ARG A 59 -21.11 8.05 21.24
C ARG A 59 -20.17 7.20 20.40
N ASP A 60 -18.88 7.28 20.71
CA ASP A 60 -17.90 6.34 20.17
C ASP A 60 -18.23 4.91 20.63
N VAL A 61 -18.12 3.98 19.70
CA VAL A 61 -18.37 2.55 19.91
C VAL A 61 -17.24 1.72 19.28
N ASP A 62 -17.02 0.53 19.84
CA ASP A 62 -16.18 -0.51 19.25
C ASP A 62 -16.80 -1.10 17.96
N ASN A 63 -16.14 -2.08 17.35
CA ASN A 63 -16.62 -2.72 16.13
C ASN A 63 -17.91 -3.52 16.36
N ARG A 64 -18.16 -4.10 17.54
CA ARG A 64 -19.44 -4.76 17.83
C ARG A 64 -20.57 -3.73 17.76
N GLY A 65 -20.43 -2.60 18.44
CA GLY A 65 -21.40 -1.51 18.37
C GLY A 65 -21.56 -0.96 16.95
N LEU A 66 -20.44 -0.72 16.26
CA LEU A 66 -20.42 -0.20 14.89
C LEU A 66 -21.08 -1.15 13.88
N PHE A 67 -20.80 -2.46 13.93
CA PHE A 67 -21.35 -3.43 12.98
C PHE A 67 -22.65 -4.09 13.46
N SER A 68 -23.20 -3.66 14.60
CA SER A 68 -24.55 -4.05 15.06
C SER A 68 -25.66 -3.24 14.38
N VAL A 69 -25.37 -2.03 13.90
CA VAL A 69 -26.37 -1.17 13.27
C VAL A 69 -26.80 -1.73 11.90
N PRO A 70 -28.11 -1.75 11.58
CA PRO A 70 -28.63 -2.31 10.34
C PRO A 70 -27.99 -1.76 9.06
N ALA A 71 -27.61 -0.48 9.06
CA ALA A 71 -26.96 0.20 7.94
C ALA A 71 -25.62 -0.41 7.50
N LEU A 72 -24.94 -1.12 8.41
CA LEU A 72 -23.65 -1.78 8.15
C LEU A 72 -23.76 -3.29 8.04
N ALA A 73 -24.97 -3.87 8.15
CA ALA A 73 -25.18 -5.31 8.05
C ALA A 73 -24.66 -5.88 6.72
N THR A 74 -24.94 -5.22 5.60
CA THR A 74 -24.45 -5.62 4.28
C THR A 74 -22.92 -5.66 4.22
N VAL A 75 -22.25 -4.68 4.83
CA VAL A 75 -20.78 -4.60 4.87
C VAL A 75 -20.23 -5.78 5.67
N ARG A 76 -20.71 -5.95 6.91
CA ARG A 76 -20.31 -7.04 7.81
C ARG A 76 -20.51 -8.42 7.16
N ASP A 77 -21.71 -8.67 6.65
CA ASP A 77 -22.10 -10.00 6.16
C ASP A 77 -21.41 -10.33 4.84
N THR A 78 -21.20 -9.34 3.98
CA THR A 78 -20.42 -9.52 2.74
C THR A 78 -18.97 -9.82 3.05
N VAL A 79 -18.31 -9.05 3.93
CA VAL A 79 -16.91 -9.31 4.29
C VAL A 79 -16.72 -10.70 4.88
N LYS A 80 -17.62 -11.12 5.78
CA LYS A 80 -17.60 -12.47 6.34
C LYS A 80 -17.78 -13.57 5.29
N ARG A 81 -18.65 -13.34 4.30
CA ARG A 81 -18.85 -14.25 3.17
C ARG A 81 -17.61 -14.36 2.30
N GLU A 82 -17.00 -13.23 1.90
CA GLU A 82 -15.78 -13.20 1.08
C GLU A 82 -14.63 -13.96 1.76
N ILE A 83 -14.43 -13.77 3.08
CA ILE A 83 -13.43 -14.54 3.86
C ILE A 83 -13.66 -16.06 3.77
N SER A 84 -14.94 -16.48 3.77
CA SER A 84 -15.31 -17.88 3.67
C SER A 84 -15.11 -18.44 2.26
N ASP A 85 -15.43 -17.63 1.24
CA ASP A 85 -15.52 -18.07 -0.15
C ASP A 85 -14.20 -17.92 -0.91
N GLU A 86 -13.25 -17.09 -0.46
CA GLU A 86 -11.96 -16.87 -1.13
C GLU A 86 -11.27 -18.17 -1.60
N PRO A 87 -11.12 -19.22 -0.76
CA PRO A 87 -10.49 -20.45 -1.24
C PRO A 87 -11.24 -21.16 -2.37
N LYS A 88 -12.54 -20.94 -2.52
CA LYS A 88 -13.35 -21.58 -3.58
C LYS A 88 -13.24 -20.82 -4.90
N THR A 89 -12.96 -19.52 -4.84
CA THR A 89 -12.94 -18.62 -5.99
C THR A 89 -11.53 -18.31 -6.48
N SER A 90 -10.51 -18.53 -5.64
CA SER A 90 -9.12 -18.29 -6.02
C SER A 90 -8.69 -19.19 -7.20
N PRO A 91 -8.07 -18.60 -8.24
CA PRO A 91 -7.52 -19.37 -9.36
C PRO A 91 -6.13 -19.95 -9.03
N ASP A 92 -5.58 -19.66 -7.84
CA ASP A 92 -4.33 -20.27 -7.37
C ASP A 92 -4.60 -21.70 -6.88
N PRO A 93 -3.92 -22.74 -7.42
CA PRO A 93 -4.21 -24.12 -7.07
C PRO A 93 -3.91 -24.48 -5.60
N TYR A 94 -2.99 -23.79 -4.93
CA TYR A 94 -2.70 -24.03 -3.52
C TYR A 94 -3.73 -23.41 -2.60
N VAL A 95 -4.24 -22.23 -2.97
CA VAL A 95 -5.34 -21.60 -2.25
C VAL A 95 -6.63 -22.39 -2.49
N ALA A 96 -6.90 -22.78 -3.74
CA ALA A 96 -8.03 -23.64 -4.11
C ALA A 96 -8.07 -24.96 -3.32
N ALA A 97 -6.90 -25.56 -3.05
CA ALA A 97 -6.79 -26.75 -2.22
C ALA A 97 -7.28 -26.53 -0.77
N MET A 98 -7.22 -25.30 -0.25
CA MET A 98 -7.74 -24.97 1.08
C MET A 98 -9.26 -25.02 1.18
N ALA A 99 -10.00 -24.93 0.07
CA ALA A 99 -11.47 -25.06 0.11
C ALA A 99 -11.93 -26.39 0.70
N LYS A 100 -11.08 -27.43 0.62
CA LYS A 100 -11.32 -28.77 1.17
C LYS A 100 -10.65 -28.99 2.54
N SER A 101 -9.92 -27.99 3.05
CA SER A 101 -9.18 -28.07 4.30
C SER A 101 -10.03 -27.57 5.48
N ASN A 102 -9.92 -28.26 6.61
CA ASN A 102 -10.46 -27.78 7.89
C ASN A 102 -9.51 -26.78 8.58
N ASP A 103 -8.32 -26.55 8.03
CA ASP A 103 -7.37 -25.57 8.55
C ASP A 103 -7.85 -24.14 8.26
N THR A 104 -8.31 -23.46 9.30
CA THR A 104 -8.72 -22.05 9.23
C THR A 104 -7.58 -21.10 9.57
N SER A 105 -6.42 -21.59 10.03
CA SER A 105 -5.32 -20.78 10.58
C SER A 105 -4.67 -19.82 9.59
N GLN A 106 -4.87 -20.04 8.29
CA GLN A 106 -4.32 -19.26 7.19
C GLN A 106 -5.29 -18.16 6.68
N LYS A 107 -6.54 -18.15 7.13
CA LYS A 107 -7.57 -17.16 6.72
C LYS A 107 -7.75 -16.07 7.76
N PHE A 108 -8.14 -14.86 7.38
CA PHE A 108 -8.64 -13.87 8.33
C PHE A 108 -9.74 -14.50 9.21
N ASN A 109 -9.73 -14.24 10.53
CA ASN A 109 -10.77 -14.76 11.40
C ASN A 109 -11.99 -13.83 11.37
N PRO A 110 -13.13 -14.24 10.77
CA PRO A 110 -14.27 -13.35 10.56
C PRO A 110 -14.89 -12.83 11.85
N ARG A 111 -14.64 -13.48 13.00
CA ARG A 111 -15.11 -13.01 14.31
C ARG A 111 -14.52 -11.66 14.71
N TYR A 112 -13.34 -11.31 14.22
CA TYR A 112 -12.72 -10.02 14.52
C TYR A 112 -13.51 -8.83 13.98
N ILE A 113 -14.26 -9.01 12.90
CA ILE A 113 -14.99 -7.92 12.22
C ILE A 113 -15.99 -7.25 13.17
N ASP A 114 -16.68 -8.01 14.01
CA ASP A 114 -17.74 -7.55 14.91
C ASP A 114 -17.51 -7.93 16.37
N ASP A 115 -16.23 -8.02 16.76
CA ASP A 115 -15.83 -8.21 18.15
C ASP A 115 -15.75 -6.86 18.88
N ASP A 116 -16.07 -6.85 20.17
CA ASP A 116 -15.96 -5.69 21.08
C ASP A 116 -14.51 -5.35 21.43
N GLY A 117 -13.60 -6.33 21.32
CA GLY A 117 -12.17 -6.08 21.43
C GLY A 117 -11.58 -5.43 20.17
N SER A 118 -12.37 -5.21 19.12
CA SER A 118 -11.88 -4.69 17.83
C SER A 118 -12.31 -3.25 17.58
N THR A 119 -11.43 -2.47 16.95
CA THR A 119 -11.64 -1.05 16.62
C THR A 119 -11.08 -0.72 15.23
N LEU A 120 -11.37 0.48 14.76
CA LEU A 120 -10.87 1.05 13.52
C LEU A 120 -10.22 2.41 13.84
N ASP A 121 -8.90 2.41 13.93
CA ASP A 121 -8.11 3.58 14.31
C ASP A 121 -7.89 4.47 13.07
N LEU A 122 -8.07 5.78 13.16
CA LEU A 122 -7.75 6.72 12.08
C LEU A 122 -6.23 6.74 11.83
N THR A 123 -5.80 6.36 10.63
CA THR A 123 -4.37 6.30 10.26
C THR A 123 -3.97 7.17 9.09
N GLY A 124 -4.93 7.84 8.44
CA GLY A 124 -4.62 8.85 7.41
C GLY A 124 -5.81 9.69 7.00
N VAL A 125 -5.55 10.94 6.64
CA VAL A 125 -6.50 11.79 5.91
C VAL A 125 -5.87 12.19 4.60
N VAL A 126 -6.50 11.85 3.47
CA VAL A 126 -5.95 12.09 2.14
C VAL A 126 -6.89 12.99 1.34
N ASN A 127 -6.35 14.10 0.86
CA ASN A 127 -6.99 14.95 -0.12
C ASN A 127 -6.85 14.33 -1.52
N ARG A 128 -7.99 14.03 -2.15
CA ARG A 128 -8.11 13.45 -3.48
C ARG A 128 -8.86 14.39 -4.42
N MET A 129 -8.59 15.70 -4.35
CA MET A 129 -9.04 16.67 -5.37
C MET A 129 -8.58 16.28 -6.79
N ASP A 130 -7.55 15.45 -6.94
CA ASP A 130 -7.13 14.84 -8.22
C ASP A 130 -8.20 13.96 -8.88
N ARG A 131 -9.27 13.61 -8.15
CA ARG A 131 -10.44 12.90 -8.70
C ARG A 131 -11.54 13.84 -9.22
N GLY A 132 -11.28 15.14 -9.26
CA GLY A 132 -12.22 16.16 -9.78
C GLY A 132 -12.65 15.95 -11.24
N TYR A 133 -11.91 15.15 -12.02
CA TYR A 133 -12.30 14.82 -13.40
C TYR A 133 -13.54 13.92 -13.48
N LEU A 134 -13.93 13.26 -12.38
CA LEU A 134 -15.13 12.46 -12.33
C LEU A 134 -16.35 13.39 -12.23
N GLY A 135 -17.25 13.33 -13.20
CA GLY A 135 -18.40 14.23 -13.29
C GLY A 135 -19.37 14.22 -12.08
N HIS A 136 -19.21 13.28 -11.15
CA HIS A 136 -19.99 13.19 -9.91
C HIS A 136 -19.26 13.73 -8.66
N THR A 137 -18.01 14.17 -8.78
CA THR A 137 -17.21 14.81 -7.72
C THR A 137 -16.57 16.09 -8.24
N GLU A 138 -17.33 17.18 -8.32
CA GLU A 138 -16.91 18.46 -8.91
C GLU A 138 -15.54 18.97 -8.40
N CYS A 139 -15.24 18.78 -7.11
CA CYS A 139 -13.93 19.14 -6.52
C CYS A 139 -13.12 17.90 -6.10
N GLY A 140 -13.48 16.70 -6.51
CA GLY A 140 -12.84 15.44 -6.07
C GLY A 140 -13.30 14.97 -4.69
N GLU A 141 -12.44 14.24 -3.99
CA GLU A 141 -12.79 13.47 -2.78
C GLU A 141 -11.89 13.80 -1.59
N ILE A 142 -12.38 13.57 -0.36
CA ILE A 142 -11.55 13.47 0.85
C ILE A 142 -11.71 12.05 1.41
N ARG A 143 -10.60 11.41 1.78
CA ARG A 143 -10.61 10.04 2.34
C ARG A 143 -10.07 10.05 3.76
N LEU A 144 -10.84 9.50 4.68
CA LEU A 144 -10.38 9.16 6.03
C LEU A 144 -10.13 7.66 6.05
N ILE A 145 -8.86 7.27 6.24
CA ILE A 145 -8.40 5.89 6.18
C ILE A 145 -8.24 5.39 7.61
N TYR A 146 -8.97 4.33 7.94
CA TYR A 146 -8.90 3.65 9.22
C TYR A 146 -8.20 2.31 9.08
N ARG A 147 -7.39 1.92 10.08
CA ARG A 147 -6.75 0.60 10.14
C ARG A 147 -7.35 -0.20 11.28
N PHE A 148 -7.60 -1.47 11.01
CA PHE A 148 -8.14 -2.40 12.00
C PHE A 148 -7.15 -2.63 13.15
N HIS A 149 -7.68 -2.59 14.37
CA HIS A 149 -6.99 -2.94 15.60
C HIS A 149 -7.84 -3.92 16.42
N TYR A 150 -7.20 -4.81 17.17
CA TYR A 150 -7.88 -5.62 18.17
C TYR A 150 -7.08 -5.70 19.48
N SER A 151 -7.78 -5.95 20.58
CA SER A 151 -7.27 -6.25 21.91
C SER A 151 -8.16 -7.28 22.63
N VAL A 152 -7.81 -8.56 22.50
CA VAL A 152 -8.65 -9.69 22.97
C VAL A 152 -7.97 -10.49 24.07
N GLN A 153 -8.78 -11.06 24.98
CA GLN A 153 -8.29 -11.95 26.04
C GLN A 153 -8.36 -13.40 25.57
N GLU A 154 -7.22 -14.01 25.25
CA GLU A 154 -7.18 -15.41 24.82
C GLU A 154 -7.86 -16.35 25.83
N LYS A 155 -8.49 -17.41 25.32
CA LYS A 155 -8.96 -18.48 26.19
C LYS A 155 -7.77 -19.25 26.75
N PRO A 156 -7.80 -19.68 28.02
CA PRO A 156 -6.81 -20.60 28.55
C PRO A 156 -6.72 -21.87 27.69
N ALA A 157 -5.50 -22.32 27.41
CA ALA A 157 -5.25 -23.52 26.63
C ALA A 157 -4.07 -24.31 27.24
N ASN A 158 -4.19 -25.64 27.29
CA ASN A 158 -3.14 -26.56 27.74
C ASN A 158 -2.50 -26.17 29.09
N GLY A 159 -3.32 -25.82 30.09
CA GLY A 159 -2.86 -25.45 31.43
C GLY A 159 -2.17 -24.08 31.53
N LYS A 160 -2.12 -23.29 30.46
CA LYS A 160 -1.59 -21.92 30.47
C LYS A 160 -2.72 -20.90 30.67
N PRO A 161 -2.51 -19.86 31.49
CA PRO A 161 -3.46 -18.76 31.58
C PRO A 161 -3.55 -18.06 30.22
N GLY A 162 -4.76 -17.68 29.83
CA GLY A 162 -4.95 -16.84 28.65
C GLY A 162 -4.30 -15.48 28.84
N GLN A 163 -3.76 -14.90 27.77
CA GLN A 163 -3.12 -13.59 27.81
C GLN A 163 -3.95 -12.57 27.02
N ARG A 164 -3.84 -11.28 27.39
CA ARG A 164 -4.37 -10.19 26.58
C ARG A 164 -3.41 -9.98 25.41
N ILE A 165 -3.93 -10.11 24.19
CA ILE A 165 -3.17 -9.91 22.95
C ILE A 165 -3.80 -8.78 22.18
N SER A 166 -2.95 -7.85 21.73
CA SER A 166 -3.33 -6.71 20.91
C SER A 166 -2.45 -6.62 19.67
N SER A 167 -3.06 -6.30 18.52
CA SER A 167 -2.35 -6.07 17.26
C SER A 167 -3.21 -5.25 16.32
N ARG A 168 -2.57 -4.48 15.44
CA ARG A 168 -3.22 -4.06 14.19
C ARG A 168 -3.15 -5.19 13.17
N LEU A 169 -4.05 -5.19 12.20
CA LEU A 169 -4.08 -6.18 11.12
C LEU A 169 -3.91 -5.49 9.75
N PRO A 170 -3.55 -6.24 8.69
CA PRO A 170 -3.52 -5.73 7.32
C PRO A 170 -4.96 -5.62 6.78
N LEU A 171 -5.74 -4.72 7.37
CA LEU A 171 -7.10 -4.37 6.98
C LEU A 171 -7.27 -2.86 7.15
N THR A 172 -7.53 -2.18 6.05
CA THR A 172 -7.88 -0.75 6.03
C THR A 172 -9.29 -0.56 5.50
N MET A 173 -10.01 0.38 6.10
CA MET A 173 -11.30 0.84 5.60
C MET A 173 -11.26 2.35 5.41
N SER A 174 -11.54 2.83 4.21
CA SER A 174 -11.60 4.26 3.90
C SER A 174 -13.05 4.73 3.87
N LEU A 175 -13.37 5.76 4.63
CA LEU A 175 -14.63 6.49 4.49
C LEU A 175 -14.39 7.67 3.53
N VAL A 176 -15.09 7.64 2.40
CA VAL A 176 -14.90 8.60 1.31
C VAL A 176 -16.01 9.64 1.31
N PHE A 177 -15.60 10.89 1.23
CA PHE A 177 -16.47 12.07 1.21
C PHE A 177 -16.29 12.82 -0.11
N ASN A 178 -17.36 13.46 -0.59
CA ASN A 178 -17.23 14.49 -1.60
C ASN A 178 -16.45 15.69 -1.00
N ALA A 179 -15.41 16.16 -1.68
CA ALA A 179 -14.57 17.23 -1.16
C ALA A 179 -15.29 18.58 -1.08
N LYS A 180 -16.29 18.79 -1.96
CA LYS A 180 -17.19 19.94 -1.87
C LYS A 180 -18.36 19.60 -0.94
N PRO A 181 -18.63 20.40 0.11
CA PRO A 181 -19.85 20.26 0.89
C PRO A 181 -21.07 20.44 -0.01
N GLY A 182 -21.97 19.44 -0.01
CA GLY A 182 -23.26 19.55 -0.70
C GLY A 182 -24.30 20.26 0.16
N LYS A 183 -25.33 20.87 -0.45
CA LYS A 183 -26.52 21.34 0.28
C LYS A 183 -27.15 20.14 0.99
N ALA A 184 -27.31 20.23 2.32
CA ALA A 184 -27.86 19.14 3.13
C ALA A 184 -29.20 18.66 2.54
N GLN A 185 -29.29 17.37 2.21
CA GLN A 185 -30.54 16.77 1.78
C GLN A 185 -31.48 16.68 2.99
N ALA A 186 -32.70 17.19 2.85
CA ALA A 186 -33.65 17.54 3.91
C ALA A 186 -34.05 16.43 4.92
N ARG A 187 -33.56 15.20 4.78
CA ARG A 187 -33.80 14.08 5.70
C ARG A 187 -32.62 13.73 6.61
N ALA A 188 -31.43 14.28 6.36
CA ALA A 188 -30.27 14.09 7.23
C ALA A 188 -30.30 15.13 8.35
N SER A 189 -30.69 14.69 9.56
CA SER A 189 -30.55 15.35 10.89
C SER A 189 -30.93 16.84 11.05
N LYS A 190 -31.77 17.13 12.07
CA LYS A 190 -32.14 18.49 12.51
C LYS A 190 -30.96 19.31 13.09
N ASP A 191 -29.79 18.70 13.28
CA ASP A 191 -28.62 19.30 13.92
C ASP A 191 -27.48 19.68 12.94
N LEU A 192 -27.75 19.76 11.63
CA LEU A 192 -26.71 20.12 10.66
C LEU A 192 -26.54 21.65 10.53
N PRO A 193 -25.30 22.19 10.60
CA PRO A 193 -25.02 23.55 10.17
C PRO A 193 -25.37 23.70 8.68
N SER A 194 -25.89 24.88 8.28
CA SER A 194 -26.19 25.17 6.88
C SER A 194 -24.95 24.93 6.02
N ALA A 195 -25.06 24.11 4.98
CA ALA A 195 -23.97 23.85 4.06
C ALA A 195 -23.37 25.17 3.55
N THR A 196 -22.07 25.38 3.80
CA THR A 196 -21.31 26.47 3.21
C THR A 196 -21.25 26.27 1.70
N ASP A 197 -21.64 27.29 0.93
CA ASP A 197 -21.46 27.33 -0.53
C ASP A 197 -19.97 27.54 -0.85
N ALA A 198 -19.15 26.52 -0.59
CA ALA A 198 -17.70 26.57 -0.77
C ALA A 198 -17.35 26.21 -2.22
N SER A 199 -16.55 27.05 -2.88
CA SER A 199 -15.98 26.74 -4.19
C SER A 199 -14.84 25.71 -4.09
N CYS A 200 -14.48 25.05 -5.19
CA CYS A 200 -13.27 24.21 -5.20
C CYS A 200 -12.01 25.00 -4.81
N ALA A 201 -11.96 26.29 -5.16
CA ALA A 201 -10.88 27.18 -4.77
C ALA A 201 -10.82 27.41 -3.26
N ASP A 202 -11.96 27.47 -2.57
CA ASP A 202 -12.00 27.59 -1.11
C ASP A 202 -11.53 26.31 -0.43
N VAL A 203 -11.99 25.14 -0.90
CA VAL A 203 -11.53 23.82 -0.44
C VAL A 203 -10.00 23.73 -0.59
N ALA A 204 -9.50 24.04 -1.78
CA ALA A 204 -8.07 23.98 -2.08
C ALA A 204 -7.24 24.94 -1.23
N ARG A 205 -7.68 26.21 -1.07
CA ARG A 205 -6.98 27.21 -0.25
C ARG A 205 -6.85 26.77 1.21
N ARG A 206 -7.87 26.11 1.77
CA ARG A 206 -7.81 25.55 3.14
C ARG A 206 -6.78 24.44 3.26
N TRP A 207 -6.69 23.56 2.27
CA TRP A 207 -5.67 22.51 2.22
C TRP A 207 -4.25 23.08 2.07
N LEU A 208 -4.04 24.08 1.19
CA LEU A 208 -2.76 24.79 1.08
C LEU A 208 -2.40 25.58 2.35
N ALA A 209 -3.38 26.10 3.07
CA ALA A 209 -3.17 26.72 4.38
C ALA A 209 -2.72 25.68 5.42
N ALA A 210 -3.34 24.50 5.44
CA ALA A 210 -2.96 23.40 6.32
C ALA A 210 -1.51 22.97 6.14
N GLY A 211 -1.05 22.84 4.88
CA GLY A 211 0.33 22.46 4.60
C GLY A 211 1.40 23.47 4.99
N ARG A 212 1.00 24.71 5.33
CA ARG A 212 1.89 25.78 5.80
C ARG A 212 1.88 25.94 7.33
N LYS A 213 1.07 25.16 8.05
CA LYS A 213 1.05 25.18 9.50
C LYS A 213 2.21 24.38 10.05
N ASP A 214 3.08 25.07 10.80
CA ASP A 214 4.07 24.45 11.67
C ASP A 214 3.54 24.51 13.10
N LEU A 215 2.74 23.52 13.47
CA LEU A 215 2.08 23.42 14.77
C LEU A 215 2.33 22.05 15.39
N PRO A 216 2.46 21.94 16.71
CA PRO A 216 2.49 20.66 17.39
C PRO A 216 1.22 19.83 17.09
N PRO A 217 1.29 18.48 17.11
CA PRO A 217 0.22 17.60 16.64
C PRO A 217 -1.20 17.92 17.16
N GLU A 218 -1.35 18.14 18.47
CA GLU A 218 -2.65 18.49 19.09
C GLU A 218 -3.20 19.84 18.60
N GLN A 219 -2.32 20.84 18.48
CA GLN A 219 -2.70 22.18 18.01
C GLN A 219 -3.02 22.15 16.51
N LEU A 220 -2.28 21.36 15.73
CA LEU A 220 -2.55 21.16 14.31
C LEU A 220 -3.92 20.49 14.12
N ALA A 221 -4.21 19.41 14.87
CA ALA A 221 -5.51 18.74 14.83
C ALA A 221 -6.67 19.68 15.18
N ALA A 222 -6.51 20.48 16.23
CA ALA A 222 -7.51 21.49 16.61
C ALA A 222 -7.71 22.55 15.50
N TRP A 223 -6.63 23.06 14.89
CA TRP A 223 -6.73 24.03 13.81
C TRP A 223 -7.36 23.42 12.54
N LEU A 224 -7.00 22.19 12.17
CA LEU A 224 -7.59 21.47 11.04
C LEU A 224 -9.11 21.31 11.17
N ARG A 225 -9.62 21.22 12.40
CA ARG A 225 -11.05 21.12 12.74
C ARG A 225 -11.73 22.48 13.01
N SER A 226 -10.98 23.57 13.08
CA SER A 226 -11.52 24.92 13.25
C SER A 226 -12.25 25.42 12.01
N ASP A 227 -12.97 26.53 12.10
CA ASP A 227 -13.71 27.13 10.97
C ASP A 227 -12.82 27.53 9.78
N GLU A 228 -11.51 27.70 10.00
CA GLU A 228 -10.52 27.95 8.94
C GLU A 228 -9.98 26.66 8.30
N GLY A 229 -10.07 25.55 9.02
CA GLY A 229 -9.46 24.28 8.63
C GLY A 229 -10.21 23.56 7.50
N PRO A 230 -9.53 22.68 6.74
CA PRO A 230 -10.17 21.88 5.70
C PRO A 230 -11.05 20.74 6.25
N LEU A 231 -10.93 20.41 7.54
CA LEU A 231 -11.67 19.31 8.18
C LEU A 231 -12.73 19.83 9.17
N SER A 232 -13.12 21.10 9.11
CA SER A 232 -14.18 21.66 9.96
C SER A 232 -15.51 20.93 9.77
N GLY A 233 -16.42 21.02 10.74
CA GLY A 233 -17.76 20.41 10.60
C GLY A 233 -18.58 20.96 9.42
N ALA A 234 -18.29 22.19 8.98
CA ALA A 234 -18.88 22.79 7.79
C ALA A 234 -18.29 22.23 6.48
N MET A 235 -17.03 21.78 6.50
CA MET A 235 -16.30 21.27 5.33
C MET A 235 -16.33 19.74 5.20
N LEU A 236 -16.44 19.02 6.31
CA LEU A 236 -16.44 17.56 6.37
C LEU A 236 -17.47 17.06 7.38
N ASN A 237 -18.59 16.54 6.89
CA ASN A 237 -19.64 15.94 7.70
C ASN A 237 -20.35 14.77 7.00
N SER A 238 -21.28 14.14 7.72
CA SER A 238 -21.96 12.91 7.29
C SER A 238 -22.79 13.07 6.01
N SER A 239 -23.24 14.27 5.64
CA SER A 239 -24.02 14.46 4.41
C SER A 239 -23.17 14.32 3.14
N GLN A 240 -21.84 14.34 3.26
CA GLN A 240 -20.91 14.18 2.15
C GLN A 240 -20.45 12.73 1.95
N ILE A 241 -20.86 11.80 2.81
CA ILE A 241 -20.45 10.39 2.73
C ILE A 241 -20.91 9.81 1.39
N MET A 242 -19.95 9.24 0.66
CA MET A 242 -20.20 8.60 -0.64
C MET A 242 -20.15 7.09 -0.54
N ARG A 243 -19.11 6.56 0.12
CA ARG A 243 -18.81 5.12 0.13
C ARG A 243 -17.80 4.74 1.20
N LEU A 244 -17.77 3.46 1.50
CA LEU A 244 -16.71 2.75 2.20
C LEU A 244 -15.88 1.95 1.19
N GLU A 245 -14.56 2.00 1.32
CA GLU A 245 -13.62 1.19 0.54
C GLU A 245 -12.82 0.28 1.48
N LEU A 246 -12.82 -1.02 1.21
CA LEU A 246 -12.09 -2.03 1.97
C LEU A 246 -10.86 -2.47 1.20
N ASN A 247 -9.74 -2.61 1.91
CA ASN A 247 -8.59 -3.40 1.48
C ASN A 247 -8.13 -4.27 2.64
N MET A 248 -8.09 -5.59 2.45
CA MET A 248 -7.72 -6.52 3.50
C MET A 248 -6.93 -7.71 2.98
N GLN A 249 -5.91 -8.15 3.71
CA GLN A 249 -5.40 -9.50 3.55
C GLN A 249 -6.51 -10.45 3.99
N VAL A 250 -7.02 -11.27 3.09
CA VAL A 250 -8.09 -12.24 3.37
C VAL A 250 -7.51 -13.61 3.73
N LEU A 251 -6.35 -13.92 3.16
CA LEU A 251 -5.69 -15.21 3.31
C LEU A 251 -4.18 -15.06 3.18
N ARG A 252 -3.43 -15.89 3.93
CA ARG A 252 -1.99 -16.04 3.79
C ARG A 252 -1.55 -17.49 3.90
N LEU A 253 -0.91 -18.00 2.86
CA LEU A 253 -0.16 -19.25 2.87
C LEU A 253 1.25 -19.03 3.42
N SER A 254 1.65 -19.88 4.36
CA SER A 254 3.00 -19.86 4.92
C SER A 254 4.08 -20.26 3.91
N ALA A 255 5.34 -19.93 4.18
CA ALA A 255 6.47 -20.39 3.38
C ALA A 255 6.61 -21.92 3.34
N SER A 256 6.11 -22.65 4.35
CA SER A 256 6.05 -24.11 4.32
C SER A 256 4.99 -24.66 3.36
N THR A 257 3.92 -23.90 3.10
CA THR A 257 2.84 -24.27 2.17
C THR A 257 3.19 -23.84 0.74
N ARG A 258 3.65 -22.59 0.57
CA ARG A 258 4.08 -21.99 -0.71
C ARG A 258 5.57 -21.78 -0.73
N ARG A 259 6.28 -22.88 -0.97
CA ARG A 259 7.73 -22.88 -0.96
C ARG A 259 8.30 -22.06 -2.11
N ASP A 260 7.81 -22.17 -3.34
CA ASP A 260 8.36 -21.42 -4.48
C ASP A 260 8.41 -19.90 -4.28
N PHE A 261 7.37 -19.32 -3.66
CA PHE A 261 7.26 -17.88 -3.40
C PHE A 261 7.64 -17.45 -1.98
N GLY A 262 8.01 -18.36 -1.08
CA GLY A 262 8.27 -17.99 0.32
C GLY A 262 7.04 -17.55 1.10
N GLY A 263 5.87 -18.00 0.63
CA GLY A 263 4.55 -17.61 1.11
C GLY A 263 3.68 -17.11 -0.04
N HIS A 264 2.42 -16.87 0.25
CA HIS A 264 1.47 -16.27 -0.67
C HIS A 264 0.43 -15.53 0.17
N ALA A 265 -0.03 -14.36 -0.27
CA ALA A 265 -1.15 -13.68 0.35
C ALA A 265 -2.09 -13.12 -0.70
N GLU A 266 -3.38 -13.16 -0.39
CA GLU A 266 -4.46 -12.60 -1.19
C GLU A 266 -5.06 -11.40 -0.45
N TYR A 267 -5.28 -10.34 -1.21
CA TYR A 267 -5.78 -9.07 -0.72
C TYR A 267 -7.10 -8.76 -1.40
N LEU A 268 -8.17 -8.85 -0.62
CA LEU A 268 -9.53 -8.53 -1.02
C LEU A 268 -9.74 -7.02 -1.02
N LEU A 269 -10.30 -6.52 -2.11
CA LEU A 269 -10.71 -5.13 -2.29
C LEU A 269 -12.23 -5.08 -2.53
N LYS A 270 -12.94 -4.20 -1.83
CA LYS A 270 -14.40 -4.02 -1.97
C LYS A 270 -14.81 -2.56 -1.87
N ILE A 271 -15.91 -2.20 -2.52
CA ILE A 271 -16.55 -0.89 -2.40
C ILE A 271 -18.02 -1.05 -1.98
N PHE A 272 -18.42 -0.29 -0.97
CA PHE A 272 -19.81 -0.19 -0.54
C PHE A 272 -20.29 1.26 -0.66
N LYS A 273 -21.26 1.52 -1.53
CA LYS A 273 -21.82 2.87 -1.70
C LYS A 273 -22.85 3.17 -0.62
N TRP A 274 -22.88 4.42 -0.19
CA TRP A 274 -23.87 4.93 0.75
C TRP A 274 -25.16 5.32 0.02
N ASP A 275 -26.30 4.84 0.50
CA ASP A 275 -27.62 5.30 0.08
C ASP A 275 -28.25 6.16 1.19
N PRO A 276 -28.32 7.50 1.02
CA PRO A 276 -28.91 8.38 2.03
C PRO A 276 -30.43 8.21 2.16
N ALA A 277 -31.13 7.67 1.16
CA ALA A 277 -32.59 7.53 1.21
C ALA A 277 -33.03 6.44 2.20
N ILE A 278 -32.22 5.38 2.32
CA ILE A 278 -32.45 4.26 3.26
C ILE A 278 -31.43 4.22 4.40
N SER A 279 -30.47 5.16 4.41
CA SER A 279 -29.39 5.26 5.39
C SER A 279 -28.63 3.95 5.57
N SER A 280 -28.18 3.36 4.45
CA SER A 280 -27.50 2.06 4.45
C SER A 280 -26.42 1.96 3.38
N PHE A 281 -25.46 1.07 3.62
CA PHE A 281 -24.43 0.72 2.66
C PHE A 281 -24.84 -0.50 1.82
N TYR A 282 -24.54 -0.46 0.52
CA TYR A 282 -24.76 -1.56 -0.41
C TYR A 282 -23.51 -1.87 -1.23
N GLU A 283 -23.33 -3.13 -1.60
CA GLU A 283 -22.22 -3.58 -2.44
C GLU A 283 -22.33 -3.00 -3.85
N ALA A 284 -21.28 -2.31 -4.28
CA ALA A 284 -21.24 -1.63 -5.58
C ALA A 284 -20.22 -2.30 -6.53
N ARG A 285 -20.44 -2.14 -7.84
CA ARG A 285 -19.39 -2.37 -8.83
C ARG A 285 -18.24 -1.40 -8.57
N MET A 286 -17.02 -1.88 -8.75
CA MET A 286 -15.80 -1.17 -8.39
C MET A 286 -15.29 -0.38 -9.59
N GLU A 287 -15.01 0.91 -9.39
CA GLU A 287 -14.50 1.78 -10.45
C GLU A 287 -13.27 1.13 -11.11
N ASN A 288 -13.36 0.94 -12.42
CA ASN A 288 -12.29 0.42 -13.29
C ASN A 288 -11.77 -0.99 -12.97
N GLU A 289 -12.35 -1.72 -12.01
CA GLU A 289 -12.05 -3.14 -11.84
C GLU A 289 -12.79 -3.96 -12.89
N ILE A 290 -12.05 -4.44 -13.89
CA ILE A 290 -12.61 -5.23 -14.98
C ILE A 290 -13.02 -6.62 -14.47
N ASP A 291 -14.27 -6.99 -14.69
CA ASP A 291 -14.75 -8.36 -14.54
C ASP A 291 -14.23 -9.22 -15.70
N ARG A 292 -13.09 -9.88 -15.43
CA ARG A 292 -12.43 -10.77 -16.38
C ARG A 292 -13.38 -11.84 -16.92
N ALA A 293 -14.22 -12.44 -16.09
CA ALA A 293 -15.12 -13.51 -16.53
C ALA A 293 -16.19 -12.97 -17.49
N THR A 294 -16.77 -11.82 -17.17
CA THR A 294 -17.73 -11.13 -18.05
C THR A 294 -17.09 -10.73 -19.38
N VAL A 295 -15.88 -10.16 -19.38
CA VAL A 295 -15.20 -9.76 -20.62
C VAL A 295 -14.79 -10.97 -21.46
N LEU A 296 -14.32 -12.06 -20.84
CA LEU A 296 -13.95 -13.28 -21.57
C LEU A 296 -15.14 -13.91 -22.31
N ALA A 297 -16.35 -13.75 -21.78
CA ALA A 297 -17.58 -14.25 -22.41
C ALA A 297 -17.99 -13.44 -23.66
N ASP A 298 -17.59 -12.16 -23.76
CA ASP A 298 -17.87 -11.29 -24.91
C ASP A 298 -16.72 -10.29 -25.18
N ARG A 299 -15.58 -10.85 -25.59
CA ARG A 299 -14.38 -10.07 -25.95
C ARG A 299 -14.64 -9.06 -27.06
N PRO A 300 -15.38 -9.38 -28.15
CA PRO A 300 -15.64 -8.42 -29.22
C PRO A 300 -16.39 -7.17 -28.73
N ALA A 301 -17.37 -7.31 -27.83
CA ALA A 301 -18.06 -6.15 -27.28
C ALA A 301 -17.14 -5.26 -26.42
N PHE A 302 -16.26 -5.86 -25.63
CA PHE A 302 -15.29 -5.12 -24.83
C PHE A 302 -14.27 -4.40 -25.72
N ALA A 303 -13.68 -5.08 -26.70
CA ALA A 303 -12.73 -4.49 -27.63
C ALA A 303 -13.36 -3.34 -28.44
N LYS A 304 -14.59 -3.54 -28.94
CA LYS A 304 -15.33 -2.49 -29.67
C LYS A 304 -15.58 -1.25 -28.82
N TRP A 305 -15.88 -1.41 -27.54
CA TRP A 305 -16.03 -0.28 -26.62
C TRP A 305 -14.67 0.38 -26.35
N LEU A 306 -13.65 -0.41 -26.01
CA LEU A 306 -12.37 0.08 -25.53
C LEU A 306 -11.54 0.78 -26.63
N LEU A 307 -11.55 0.27 -27.86
CA LEU A 307 -10.68 0.73 -28.95
C LEU A 307 -11.27 1.90 -29.76
N THR A 308 -12.14 2.71 -29.15
CA THR A 308 -12.61 3.96 -29.75
C THR A 308 -11.61 5.08 -29.48
N ASP A 309 -11.53 6.07 -30.37
CA ASP A 309 -10.64 7.25 -30.19
C ASP A 309 -10.80 7.91 -28.82
N ARG A 310 -12.06 8.02 -28.35
CA ARG A 310 -12.35 8.62 -27.05
C ARG A 310 -11.78 7.80 -25.89
N ASN A 311 -11.95 6.49 -25.91
CA ASN A 311 -11.48 5.62 -24.84
C ASN A 311 -9.96 5.41 -24.89
N ILE A 312 -9.35 5.40 -26.08
CA ILE A 312 -7.89 5.43 -26.24
C ILE A 312 -7.33 6.71 -25.62
N TYR A 313 -7.92 7.87 -25.97
CA TYR A 313 -7.52 9.16 -25.39
C TYR A 313 -7.64 9.17 -23.86
N ASP A 314 -8.78 8.73 -23.33
CA ASP A 314 -9.01 8.71 -21.88
C ASP A 314 -8.09 7.69 -21.17
N LEU A 315 -7.78 6.54 -21.78
CA LEU A 315 -6.84 5.57 -21.23
C LEU A 315 -5.42 6.14 -21.16
N ASP A 316 -4.97 6.73 -22.26
CA ASP A 316 -3.65 7.36 -22.40
C ASP A 316 -3.44 8.49 -21.39
N HIS A 317 -4.50 9.26 -21.10
CA HIS A 317 -4.46 10.35 -20.12
C HIS A 317 -4.79 9.91 -18.68
N GLY A 318 -5.09 8.62 -18.45
CA GLY A 318 -5.41 8.12 -17.10
C GLY A 318 -6.77 8.50 -16.55
N ARG A 319 -7.72 8.78 -17.44
CA ARG A 319 -9.08 9.24 -17.12
C ARG A 319 -10.18 8.28 -17.57
N LEU A 320 -9.82 7.14 -18.17
CA LEU A 320 -10.80 6.15 -18.60
C LEU A 320 -11.68 5.72 -17.42
N VAL A 321 -12.99 5.72 -17.67
CA VAL A 321 -14.01 5.15 -16.79
C VAL A 321 -14.63 3.98 -17.54
N VAL A 322 -14.35 2.77 -17.06
CA VAL A 322 -14.85 1.54 -17.70
C VAL A 322 -16.37 1.46 -17.57
N ASP A 323 -17.04 1.10 -18.68
CA ASP A 323 -18.49 0.91 -18.72
C ASP A 323 -18.93 -0.08 -17.63
N GLU A 324 -19.93 0.31 -16.85
CA GLU A 324 -20.39 -0.39 -15.67
C GLU A 324 -20.65 -1.88 -15.94
N LYS A 325 -21.15 -2.24 -17.13
CA LYS A 325 -21.45 -3.64 -17.47
C LYS A 325 -20.22 -4.55 -17.43
N PHE A 326 -19.01 -4.01 -17.65
CA PHE A 326 -17.75 -4.75 -17.61
C PHE A 326 -17.09 -4.75 -16.24
N LEU A 327 -17.68 -4.13 -15.21
CA LEU A 327 -17.06 -3.99 -13.89
C LEU A 327 -17.41 -5.11 -12.92
N ALA A 328 -16.43 -5.56 -12.14
CA ALA A 328 -16.60 -6.49 -11.04
C ALA A 328 -17.09 -5.80 -9.75
N LYS A 329 -17.59 -6.59 -8.80
CA LYS A 329 -17.92 -6.12 -7.43
C LYS A 329 -16.87 -6.50 -6.38
N SER A 330 -15.85 -7.24 -6.79
CA SER A 330 -14.78 -7.72 -5.93
C SER A 330 -13.50 -7.78 -6.73
N ALA A 331 -12.38 -7.52 -6.06
CA ALA A 331 -11.04 -7.63 -6.62
C ALA A 331 -10.14 -8.36 -5.63
N VAL A 332 -9.25 -9.20 -6.15
CA VAL A 332 -8.24 -9.91 -5.38
C VAL A 332 -6.90 -9.67 -6.03
N SER A 333 -5.98 -9.12 -5.26
CA SER A 333 -4.59 -8.95 -5.66
C SER A 333 -3.68 -9.84 -4.82
N VAL A 334 -2.52 -10.23 -5.36
CA VAL A 334 -1.65 -11.23 -4.71
C VAL A 334 -0.21 -10.79 -4.57
N ALA A 335 0.43 -11.25 -3.49
CA ALA A 335 1.86 -11.09 -3.26
C ALA A 335 2.49 -12.41 -2.78
N PRO A 336 3.80 -12.62 -2.97
CA PRO A 336 4.76 -11.71 -3.60
C PRO A 336 4.80 -11.78 -5.13
N GLY A 337 5.57 -10.89 -5.74
CA GLY A 337 5.83 -10.85 -7.19
C GLY A 337 5.07 -9.78 -7.97
N GLY A 338 4.32 -8.90 -7.29
CA GLY A 338 3.77 -7.65 -7.85
C GLY A 338 3.20 -7.78 -9.26
N LEU A 339 3.64 -6.87 -10.15
CA LEU A 339 3.24 -6.85 -11.56
C LEU A 339 3.59 -8.12 -12.35
N SER A 340 4.50 -8.98 -11.86
CA SER A 340 4.95 -10.16 -12.59
C SER A 340 4.01 -11.36 -12.42
N ARG A 341 3.02 -11.28 -11.52
CA ARG A 341 2.00 -12.32 -11.25
C ARG A 341 0.83 -12.23 -12.24
N SER A 342 0.37 -13.36 -12.77
CA SER A 342 -0.75 -13.35 -13.72
C SER A 342 -2.06 -12.85 -13.10
N GLN A 343 -2.32 -13.18 -11.83
CA GLN A 343 -3.51 -12.69 -11.12
C GLN A 343 -3.56 -11.18 -10.98
N ASN A 344 -2.40 -10.54 -10.85
CA ASN A 344 -2.31 -9.08 -10.78
C ASN A 344 -2.44 -8.42 -12.16
N ASN A 345 -2.55 -9.21 -13.23
CA ASN A 345 -2.72 -8.78 -14.61
C ASN A 345 -4.09 -9.22 -15.13
N ILE A 346 -5.15 -8.59 -14.63
CA ILE A 346 -6.55 -8.98 -14.93
C ILE A 346 -6.88 -8.79 -16.41
N VAL A 347 -6.15 -7.93 -17.12
CA VAL A 347 -6.35 -7.62 -18.53
C VAL A 347 -5.61 -8.57 -19.47
N TYR A 348 -4.74 -9.43 -18.92
CA TYR A 348 -3.87 -10.30 -19.73
C TYR A 348 -4.69 -11.14 -20.71
N GLY A 349 -4.44 -10.92 -21.99
CA GLY A 349 -5.12 -11.58 -23.08
C GLY A 349 -6.63 -11.35 -23.07
N LEU A 350 -7.15 -10.17 -22.71
CA LEU A 350 -8.56 -9.78 -22.90
C LEU A 350 -8.84 -9.20 -24.30
N VAL A 351 -7.88 -8.46 -24.86
CA VAL A 351 -7.90 -7.86 -26.20
C VAL A 351 -6.66 -8.35 -26.95
N ASP A 352 -6.76 -8.53 -28.26
CA ASP A 352 -5.63 -8.95 -29.10
C ASP A 352 -4.64 -7.79 -29.30
N ASP A 353 -3.35 -8.05 -29.16
CA ASP A 353 -2.31 -7.05 -29.34
C ASP A 353 -2.30 -6.46 -30.76
N ALA A 354 -2.68 -7.25 -31.77
CA ALA A 354 -2.80 -6.77 -33.15
C ALA A 354 -3.95 -5.76 -33.32
N ASP A 355 -5.07 -5.96 -32.62
CA ASP A 355 -6.20 -5.03 -32.62
C ASP A 355 -5.83 -3.73 -31.90
N ILE A 356 -5.12 -3.83 -30.77
CA ILE A 356 -4.60 -2.66 -30.04
C ILE A 356 -3.63 -1.87 -30.93
N ASP A 357 -2.63 -2.54 -31.52
CA ASP A 357 -1.63 -1.90 -32.38
C ASP A 357 -2.27 -1.21 -33.58
N LYS A 358 -3.29 -1.85 -34.19
CA LYS A 358 -4.05 -1.23 -35.27
C LYS A 358 -4.79 0.02 -34.78
N ALA A 359 -5.49 -0.07 -33.66
CA ALA A 359 -6.24 1.06 -33.12
C ALA A 359 -5.35 2.25 -32.75
N LEU A 360 -4.17 2.00 -32.16
CA LEU A 360 -3.19 3.05 -31.85
C LEU A 360 -2.65 3.72 -33.12
N LYS A 361 -2.36 2.94 -34.17
CA LYS A 361 -1.91 3.47 -35.48
C LYS A 361 -3.00 4.30 -36.15
N ASP A 362 -4.24 3.82 -36.16
CA ASP A 362 -5.38 4.55 -36.73
C ASP A 362 -5.66 5.85 -35.98
N TYR A 363 -5.55 5.82 -34.64
CA TYR A 363 -5.70 7.00 -33.78
C TYR A 363 -4.70 8.10 -34.15
N VAL A 364 -3.41 7.74 -34.31
CA VAL A 364 -2.34 8.67 -34.72
C VAL A 364 -2.50 9.10 -36.18
N ALA A 365 -2.86 8.19 -37.09
CA ALA A 365 -3.09 8.51 -38.50
C ALA A 365 -4.25 9.50 -38.72
N SER A 366 -5.20 9.53 -37.77
CA SER A 366 -6.30 10.49 -37.74
C SER A 366 -5.90 11.88 -37.22
N GLY A 367 -4.62 12.10 -36.92
CA GLY A 367 -4.06 13.38 -36.47
C GLY A 367 -4.04 13.55 -34.94
N ASN A 368 -4.40 12.54 -34.16
CA ASN A 368 -4.33 12.60 -32.71
C ASN A 368 -2.90 12.32 -32.18
N THR A 369 -2.62 12.74 -30.95
CA THR A 369 -1.33 12.52 -30.29
C THR A 369 -1.51 11.68 -29.03
N LEU A 370 -0.63 10.70 -28.84
CA LEU A 370 -0.54 9.90 -27.62
C LEU A 370 0.53 10.49 -26.68
N ALA A 371 0.19 10.63 -25.41
CA ALA A 371 1.09 11.14 -24.36
C ALA A 371 1.95 10.02 -23.78
N THR A 372 1.36 8.87 -23.48
CA THR A 372 1.93 7.84 -22.60
C THR A 372 2.05 6.48 -23.29
N ILE A 373 1.00 6.05 -23.99
CA ILE A 373 0.89 4.73 -24.62
C ILE A 373 1.47 4.80 -26.04
N ARG A 374 2.50 3.99 -26.33
CA ARG A 374 3.13 3.93 -27.66
C ARG A 374 3.14 2.53 -28.28
N SER A 375 2.62 1.53 -27.57
CA SER A 375 2.60 0.12 -27.98
C SER A 375 1.45 -0.64 -27.33
N ALA A 376 1.15 -1.85 -27.81
CA ALA A 376 0.23 -2.77 -27.14
C ALA A 376 0.67 -3.12 -25.70
N ALA A 377 1.96 -3.26 -25.42
CA ALA A 377 2.45 -3.51 -24.07
C ALA A 377 2.18 -2.32 -23.13
N GLY A 378 2.43 -1.09 -23.61
CA GLY A 378 2.07 0.15 -22.92
C GLY A 378 0.57 0.23 -22.64
N PHE A 379 -0.25 -0.11 -23.63
CA PHE A 379 -1.71 -0.13 -23.51
C PHE A 379 -2.18 -1.13 -22.45
N ASN A 380 -1.68 -2.37 -22.50
CA ASN A 380 -2.02 -3.44 -21.57
C ASN A 380 -1.59 -3.09 -20.14
N LEU A 381 -0.37 -2.59 -19.93
CA LEU A 381 0.05 -2.14 -18.61
C LEU A 381 -0.86 -1.01 -18.10
N ARG A 382 -1.19 -0.05 -18.97
CA ARG A 382 -2.02 1.09 -18.59
C ARG A 382 -3.42 0.68 -18.16
N LEU A 383 -4.06 -0.19 -18.95
CA LEU A 383 -5.38 -0.74 -18.65
C LEU A 383 -5.37 -1.58 -17.37
N ASN A 384 -4.27 -2.29 -17.10
CA ASN A 384 -4.15 -3.06 -15.87
C ASN A 384 -3.99 -2.16 -14.64
N GLU A 385 -3.14 -1.14 -14.70
CA GLU A 385 -2.84 -0.25 -13.57
C GLU A 385 -3.99 0.68 -13.17
N MET A 386 -4.99 0.87 -14.03
CA MET A 386 -6.21 1.58 -13.66
C MET A 386 -7.22 0.69 -12.91
N SER A 387 -7.04 -0.63 -12.92
CA SER A 387 -7.83 -1.56 -12.10
C SER A 387 -7.39 -1.55 -10.64
N CYS A 388 -8.29 -1.96 -9.75
CA CYS A 388 -7.97 -2.08 -8.32
C CYS A 388 -6.90 -3.15 -8.11
N THR A 389 -7.05 -4.31 -8.75
CA THR A 389 -6.12 -5.44 -8.65
C THR A 389 -4.71 -5.08 -9.15
N GLY A 390 -4.61 -4.48 -10.34
CA GLY A 390 -3.32 -4.11 -10.93
C GLY A 390 -2.63 -2.98 -10.17
N CYS A 391 -3.36 -1.90 -9.82
CA CYS A 391 -2.77 -0.77 -9.11
C CYS A 391 -2.19 -1.19 -7.76
N HIS A 392 -2.96 -1.93 -6.95
CA HIS A 392 -2.57 -2.26 -5.57
C HIS A 392 -1.34 -3.16 -5.44
N GLN A 393 -0.94 -3.86 -6.51
CA GLN A 393 0.27 -4.69 -6.52
C GLN A 393 1.40 -4.12 -7.36
N THR A 394 1.14 -3.11 -8.18
CA THR A 394 2.21 -2.32 -8.80
C THR A 394 2.75 -1.32 -7.78
N HIS A 395 3.98 -1.53 -7.30
CA HIS A 395 4.67 -0.58 -6.40
C HIS A 395 3.91 -0.29 -5.08
N GLY A 396 3.05 -1.24 -4.67
CA GLY A 396 2.37 -1.27 -3.37
C GLY A 396 3.19 -2.02 -2.32
N ILE A 397 2.90 -1.79 -1.04
CA ILE A 397 3.45 -2.57 0.07
C ILE A 397 2.48 -3.72 0.34
N ALA A 398 2.79 -4.91 -0.20
CA ALA A 398 1.97 -6.11 0.02
C ALA A 398 0.47 -5.86 -0.21
N GLY A 399 0.09 -5.30 -1.36
CA GLY A 399 -1.31 -4.99 -1.68
C GLY A 399 -1.86 -3.66 -1.16
N PHE A 400 -1.05 -2.83 -0.48
CA PHE A 400 -1.48 -1.54 0.06
C PHE A 400 -0.65 -0.37 -0.48
N HIS A 401 -1.31 0.73 -0.83
CA HIS A 401 -0.62 2.01 -1.03
C HIS A 401 -0.52 2.85 0.23
N TYR A 402 -1.39 2.60 1.21
CA TYR A 402 -1.42 3.32 2.47
C TYR A 402 -1.92 2.40 3.59
N THR A 403 -1.15 2.30 4.67
CA THR A 403 -1.53 1.57 5.89
C THR A 403 -1.48 2.46 7.13
N GLY A 404 -0.71 3.54 7.07
CA GLY A 404 -0.46 4.45 8.18
C GLY A 404 0.74 4.03 9.02
N ALA A 405 1.43 5.02 9.56
CA ALA A 405 2.53 4.80 10.49
C ALA A 405 1.96 4.51 11.87
N ASP A 406 2.63 3.65 12.61
CA ASP A 406 2.22 3.33 13.97
C ASP A 406 2.64 4.45 14.94
N PRO A 407 1.84 4.73 15.98
CA PRO A 407 2.20 5.71 17.00
C PRO A 407 3.41 5.24 17.82
N ALA A 408 4.10 6.19 18.47
CA ALA A 408 5.25 5.89 19.31
C ALA A 408 4.95 4.94 20.50
N SER A 409 3.67 4.78 20.86
CA SER A 409 3.22 3.81 21.87
C SER A 409 3.26 2.36 21.37
N GLU A 410 3.28 2.13 20.06
CA GLU A 410 3.40 0.79 19.50
C GLU A 410 4.83 0.28 19.69
N PRO A 411 5.03 -0.98 20.14
CA PRO A 411 6.37 -1.51 20.28
C PRO A 411 7.12 -1.53 18.95
N ARG A 412 8.24 -0.79 18.87
CA ARG A 412 9.00 -0.57 17.64
C ARG A 412 9.36 -1.82 16.84
N ARG A 413 9.57 -2.95 17.52
CA ARG A 413 9.81 -4.27 16.90
C ARG A 413 8.72 -4.75 15.93
N ASN A 414 7.56 -4.11 15.95
CA ASN A 414 6.36 -4.48 15.19
C ASN A 414 5.67 -3.24 14.60
N ALA A 415 6.34 -2.08 14.57
CA ALA A 415 5.73 -0.80 14.21
C ALA A 415 6.09 -0.39 12.77
N VAL A 416 5.07 0.01 12.01
CA VAL A 416 5.21 0.63 10.69
C VAL A 416 5.77 2.05 10.87
N PHE A 417 6.83 2.39 10.15
CA PHE A 417 7.45 3.72 10.24
C PHE A 417 6.99 4.67 9.14
N VAL A 418 6.90 4.17 7.90
CA VAL A 418 6.47 4.96 6.74
C VAL A 418 5.02 4.60 6.41
N PRO A 419 4.10 5.59 6.35
CA PRO A 419 2.66 5.32 6.31
C PRO A 419 2.15 4.79 4.95
N GLY A 420 2.87 5.04 3.87
CA GLY A 420 2.45 4.69 2.51
C GLY A 420 3.57 4.06 1.68
N SER A 421 3.21 3.54 0.51
CA SER A 421 4.17 2.99 -0.44
C SER A 421 4.88 4.08 -1.24
N ALA A 422 5.95 3.73 -1.93
CA ALA A 422 6.73 4.67 -2.74
C ALA A 422 5.87 5.40 -3.79
N VAL A 423 4.95 4.69 -4.47
CA VAL A 423 4.02 5.33 -5.43
C VAL A 423 3.05 6.30 -4.77
N PHE A 424 2.65 6.08 -3.50
CA PHE A 424 1.81 7.04 -2.78
C PHE A 424 2.53 8.38 -2.65
N PHE A 425 3.79 8.38 -2.19
CA PHE A 425 4.57 9.60 -2.01
C PHE A 425 4.98 10.25 -3.33
N ALA A 426 5.35 9.45 -4.33
CA ALA A 426 5.80 9.96 -5.61
C ALA A 426 4.70 10.66 -6.42
N ASP A 427 3.42 10.34 -6.17
CA ASP A 427 2.27 10.99 -6.81
C ASP A 427 1.84 12.30 -6.11
N LEU A 428 2.35 12.59 -4.90
CA LEU A 428 1.92 13.75 -4.13
C LEU A 428 2.25 15.11 -4.78
N PRO A 429 3.39 15.31 -5.47
CA PRO A 429 3.64 16.54 -6.23
C PRO A 429 2.56 16.84 -7.27
N ARG A 430 2.13 15.81 -8.02
CA ARG A 430 1.03 15.95 -9.01
C ARG A 430 -0.27 16.35 -8.32
N ARG A 431 -0.61 15.72 -7.20
CA ARG A 431 -1.81 16.07 -6.44
C ARG A 431 -1.75 17.50 -5.90
N ARG A 432 -0.58 17.95 -5.43
CA ARG A 432 -0.40 19.32 -4.96
C ARG A 432 -0.61 20.33 -6.08
N ALA A 433 -0.05 20.08 -7.26
CA ALA A 433 -0.24 20.96 -8.42
C ALA A 433 -1.74 21.12 -8.78
N ILE A 434 -2.53 20.05 -8.67
CA ILE A 434 -3.99 20.12 -8.87
C ILE A 434 -4.67 20.98 -7.81
N VAL A 435 -4.26 20.86 -6.54
CA VAL A 435 -4.78 21.71 -5.45
C VAL A 435 -4.40 23.17 -5.69
N GLU A 436 -3.18 23.46 -6.15
CA GLU A 436 -2.72 24.81 -6.48
C GLU A 436 -3.53 25.44 -7.63
N GLU A 437 -3.78 24.68 -8.70
CA GLU A 437 -4.62 25.12 -9.83
C GLU A 437 -6.06 25.41 -9.39
N PHE A 438 -6.66 24.53 -8.59
CA PHE A 438 -7.98 24.80 -8.01
C PHE A 438 -7.98 26.05 -7.14
N ALA A 439 -6.96 26.23 -6.29
CA ALA A 439 -6.85 27.40 -5.41
C ALA A 439 -6.74 28.72 -6.20
N ALA A 440 -6.11 28.69 -7.38
CA ALA A 440 -6.02 29.82 -8.30
C ALA A 440 -7.30 30.06 -9.11
N GLY A 441 -8.32 29.20 -8.99
CA GLY A 441 -9.54 29.26 -9.79
C GLY A 441 -9.36 28.76 -11.23
N GLY A 442 -8.26 28.02 -11.50
CA GLY A 442 -7.93 27.44 -12.80
C GLY A 442 -8.65 26.12 -13.08
N HIS A 443 -8.27 25.50 -14.21
CA HIS A 443 -8.72 24.18 -14.63
C HIS A 443 -7.57 23.18 -14.50
N PRO A 444 -7.59 22.29 -13.50
CA PRO A 444 -6.47 21.38 -13.28
C PRO A 444 -6.23 20.40 -14.42
N ASP A 445 -4.95 20.11 -14.66
CA ASP A 445 -4.52 19.00 -15.50
C ASP A 445 -4.65 17.68 -14.72
N PHE A 446 -5.71 16.93 -15.01
CA PHE A 446 -5.96 15.62 -14.39
C PHE A 446 -5.21 14.47 -15.07
N THR A 447 -4.36 14.77 -16.07
CA THR A 447 -3.57 13.74 -16.73
C THR A 447 -2.68 13.04 -15.70
N ARG A 448 -2.58 11.72 -15.83
CA ARG A 448 -1.72 10.88 -15.00
C ARG A 448 -0.93 9.95 -15.91
N GLY A 449 0.36 9.77 -15.65
CA GLY A 449 1.16 8.70 -16.26
C GLY A 449 0.84 7.33 -15.66
N PHE A 450 1.72 6.36 -15.93
CA PHE A 450 1.68 5.01 -15.34
C PHE A 450 1.73 5.04 -13.80
N ALA A 451 1.18 4.02 -13.15
CA ALA A 451 1.30 3.84 -11.70
C ALA A 451 2.66 3.29 -11.30
N ALA A 452 3.27 2.42 -12.13
CA ALA A 452 4.60 1.86 -11.85
C ALA A 452 5.73 2.89 -11.84
N ARG A 453 5.53 4.07 -12.43
CA ARG A 453 6.56 5.10 -12.55
C ARG A 453 5.94 6.49 -12.39
N PRO A 454 6.51 7.38 -11.55
CA PRO A 454 5.97 8.73 -11.42
C PRO A 454 6.08 9.48 -12.74
N ASP A 455 5.16 10.41 -12.94
CA ASP A 455 5.12 11.22 -14.15
C ASP A 455 6.36 12.11 -14.25
N GLN A 456 7.03 12.05 -15.39
CA GLN A 456 8.26 12.79 -15.68
C GLN A 456 8.12 14.30 -15.48
N LYS A 457 6.91 14.86 -15.68
CA LYS A 457 6.60 16.27 -15.44
C LYS A 457 6.88 16.71 -14.00
N TYR A 458 6.93 15.77 -13.05
CA TYR A 458 7.21 16.01 -11.64
C TYR A 458 8.56 15.43 -11.16
N ALA A 459 9.41 14.96 -12.07
CA ALA A 459 10.73 14.41 -11.72
C ALA A 459 11.59 15.40 -10.93
N ASP A 460 11.54 16.69 -11.30
CA ASP A 460 12.28 17.75 -10.60
C ASP A 460 11.83 17.93 -9.14
N ALA A 461 10.53 17.77 -8.87
CA ALA A 461 9.99 17.84 -7.50
C ALA A 461 10.42 16.65 -6.63
N LEU A 462 10.91 15.57 -7.26
CA LEU A 462 11.40 14.35 -6.60
C LEU A 462 12.92 14.29 -6.55
N LYS A 463 13.63 15.33 -7.01
CA LYS A 463 15.10 15.37 -7.01
C LYS A 463 15.65 15.24 -5.58
N GLY A 464 16.66 14.39 -5.42
CA GLY A 464 17.26 14.09 -4.10
C GLY A 464 16.48 13.06 -3.29
N THR A 465 15.51 12.38 -3.89
CA THR A 465 14.80 11.24 -3.30
C THR A 465 15.00 10.00 -4.17
N ASP A 466 14.73 8.81 -3.62
CA ASP A 466 14.72 7.55 -4.39
C ASP A 466 13.36 7.30 -5.10
N LEU A 467 12.40 8.22 -5.00
CA LEU A 467 11.00 8.02 -5.42
C LEU A 467 10.76 8.02 -6.93
N TYR A 468 11.66 8.64 -7.72
CA TYR A 468 11.52 8.69 -9.18
C TYR A 468 12.24 7.54 -9.87
N ASN A 469 13.58 7.50 -9.76
CA ASN A 469 14.44 6.54 -10.43
C ASN A 469 15.54 5.97 -9.52
N GLY A 470 15.40 6.14 -8.21
CA GLY A 470 16.38 5.72 -7.23
C GLY A 470 16.28 4.23 -6.91
N TRP A 471 16.98 3.84 -5.85
CA TRP A 471 17.05 2.43 -5.45
C TRP A 471 15.65 1.89 -5.12
N GLY A 472 15.32 0.71 -5.63
CA GLY A 472 14.01 0.08 -5.45
C GLY A 472 12.92 0.51 -6.44
N SER A 473 13.15 1.54 -7.24
CA SER A 473 12.21 1.97 -8.30
C SER A 473 12.06 0.92 -9.40
N ILE A 474 10.88 0.83 -10.01
CA ILE A 474 10.66 0.01 -11.23
C ILE A 474 11.41 0.62 -12.41
N CYS A 475 12.06 -0.20 -13.22
CA CYS A 475 12.81 0.19 -14.40
C CYS A 475 12.60 -0.78 -15.56
N TYR A 476 13.06 -0.41 -16.75
CA TYR A 476 12.89 -1.17 -17.97
C TYR A 476 14.23 -1.38 -18.71
N ARG A 477 14.40 -2.56 -19.31
CA ARG A 477 15.64 -3.01 -19.99
C ARG A 477 15.43 -3.34 -21.48
N GLY A 478 14.21 -3.21 -21.99
CA GLY A 478 13.89 -3.52 -23.38
C GLY A 478 13.84 -2.26 -24.25
N GLU A 479 13.22 -2.40 -25.42
CA GLU A 479 13.16 -1.37 -26.47
C GLU A 479 11.73 -0.84 -26.70
N ASP A 480 10.76 -1.19 -25.86
CA ASP A 480 9.39 -0.67 -25.98
C ASP A 480 9.34 0.84 -25.74
N GLU A 481 8.84 1.57 -26.74
CA GLU A 481 8.75 3.03 -26.75
C GLU A 481 7.92 3.62 -25.60
N SER A 482 6.97 2.87 -25.03
CA SER A 482 6.18 3.31 -23.89
C SER A 482 7.00 3.38 -22.59
N PHE A 483 8.12 2.65 -22.51
CA PHE A 483 8.89 2.45 -21.28
C PHE A 483 10.37 2.81 -21.40
N LYS A 484 10.86 3.17 -22.59
CA LYS A 484 12.28 3.43 -22.87
C LYS A 484 12.96 4.43 -21.91
N ASP A 485 12.19 5.38 -21.37
CA ASP A 485 12.70 6.41 -20.45
C ASP A 485 12.77 5.94 -18.98
N TRP A 486 12.36 4.71 -18.68
CA TRP A 486 12.32 4.15 -17.32
C TRP A 486 13.68 3.60 -16.91
N THR A 487 14.65 4.51 -16.88
CA THR A 487 16.04 4.24 -16.51
C THR A 487 16.26 4.34 -15.01
N CYS A 488 17.40 3.83 -14.53
CA CYS A 488 17.82 4.00 -13.14
C CYS A 488 18.73 5.21 -12.98
N GLY A 489 18.70 5.81 -11.78
CA GLY A 489 19.57 6.92 -11.41
C GLY A 489 21.06 6.55 -11.41
N THR A 490 21.92 7.55 -11.24
CA THR A 490 23.37 7.38 -11.26
C THR A 490 23.85 6.34 -10.25
N GLY A 491 24.72 5.43 -10.68
CA GLY A 491 25.27 4.36 -9.82
C GLY A 491 24.33 3.17 -9.60
N LEU A 492 23.19 3.15 -10.29
CA LEU A 492 22.21 2.07 -10.27
C LEU A 492 22.05 1.46 -11.67
N ARG A 493 21.68 0.17 -11.69
CA ARG A 493 21.29 -0.56 -12.89
C ARG A 493 19.91 -1.17 -12.71
N CYS A 494 19.27 -1.47 -13.83
CA CYS A 494 18.02 -2.21 -13.83
C CYS A 494 18.27 -3.72 -13.71
N ALA A 495 17.60 -4.40 -12.79
CA ALA A 495 17.76 -5.84 -12.55
C ALA A 495 16.43 -6.59 -12.56
N GLY A 496 16.35 -7.69 -13.31
CA GLY A 496 15.20 -8.59 -13.33
C GLY A 496 15.13 -9.48 -12.09
N VAL A 497 14.58 -8.95 -10.99
CA VAL A 497 14.39 -9.72 -9.74
C VAL A 497 13.26 -10.74 -9.89
N HIS A 498 12.18 -10.34 -10.57
CA HIS A 498 10.99 -11.13 -10.86
C HIS A 498 10.65 -11.02 -12.35
N GLU A 499 11.46 -11.60 -13.23
CA GLU A 499 11.18 -11.59 -14.67
C GLU A 499 9.83 -12.28 -14.97
N SER A 500 9.15 -11.86 -16.03
CA SER A 500 7.87 -12.44 -16.42
C SER A 500 7.64 -12.27 -17.93
N ALA A 501 6.96 -13.23 -18.54
CA ALA A 501 6.51 -13.13 -19.92
C ALA A 501 5.37 -12.11 -20.10
N ILE A 502 4.68 -11.71 -19.02
CA ILE A 502 3.59 -10.73 -19.06
C ILE A 502 4.14 -9.31 -19.28
N HIS A 503 5.22 -8.98 -18.58
CA HIS A 503 5.91 -7.70 -18.64
C HIS A 503 7.41 -7.93 -18.83
N PRO A 504 7.84 -8.37 -20.04
CA PRO A 504 9.23 -8.70 -20.30
C PRO A 504 10.10 -7.44 -20.20
N GLY A 505 11.33 -7.59 -19.69
CA GLY A 505 12.30 -6.50 -19.59
C GLY A 505 12.14 -5.59 -18.36
N PHE A 506 11.03 -5.67 -17.63
CA PHE A 506 10.87 -4.94 -16.38
C PHE A 506 11.82 -5.46 -15.29
N GLY A 507 12.19 -4.56 -14.38
CA GLY A 507 13.08 -4.85 -13.27
C GLY A 507 13.01 -3.80 -12.18
N THR A 508 13.98 -3.87 -11.28
CA THR A 508 14.13 -2.98 -10.14
C THR A 508 15.49 -2.29 -10.20
N CYS A 509 15.54 -1.00 -9.89
CA CYS A 509 16.80 -0.27 -9.75
C CYS A 509 17.57 -0.74 -8.52
N VAL A 510 18.77 -1.24 -8.74
CA VAL A 510 19.66 -1.79 -7.71
C VAL A 510 21.05 -1.21 -7.88
N SER A 511 21.93 -1.31 -6.89
CA SER A 511 23.29 -0.78 -7.07
C SER A 511 24.01 -1.48 -8.23
N GLU A 512 24.79 -0.70 -8.99
CA GLU A 512 25.51 -1.17 -10.18
C GLU A 512 26.29 -2.47 -9.87
N LYS A 513 27.03 -2.45 -8.76
CA LYS A 513 27.90 -3.55 -8.35
C LYS A 513 27.15 -4.67 -7.59
N GLY A 514 25.89 -4.46 -7.20
CA GLY A 514 25.14 -5.39 -6.36
C GLY A 514 25.73 -5.55 -4.95
N THR A 515 26.32 -4.48 -4.41
CA THR A 515 27.07 -4.51 -3.15
C THR A 515 26.47 -3.65 -2.05
N ALA A 516 25.39 -2.90 -2.34
CA ALA A 516 24.73 -2.05 -1.37
C ALA A 516 23.82 -2.88 -0.46
N VAL A 517 23.75 -2.51 0.82
CA VAL A 517 22.81 -3.14 1.74
C VAL A 517 21.38 -2.96 1.19
N GLY A 518 20.60 -4.04 1.15
CA GLY A 518 19.27 -4.09 0.57
C GLY A 518 19.21 -4.75 -0.82
N ASP A 519 20.30 -4.76 -1.59
CA ASP A 519 20.28 -5.28 -2.96
C ASP A 519 19.80 -6.74 -3.02
N PRO A 520 19.02 -7.13 -4.04
CA PRO A 520 18.58 -8.52 -4.21
C PRO A 520 19.78 -9.45 -4.39
N VAL A 521 19.66 -10.63 -3.81
CA VAL A 521 20.68 -11.71 -3.85
C VAL A 521 20.16 -12.98 -4.51
N GLU A 522 18.88 -13.00 -4.86
CA GLU A 522 18.23 -14.02 -5.66
C GLU A 522 17.56 -13.36 -6.87
N PHE A 523 17.59 -14.04 -8.00
CA PHE A 523 16.96 -13.58 -9.24
C PHE A 523 16.18 -14.75 -9.84
N GLY A 524 15.03 -14.45 -10.43
CA GLY A 524 14.17 -15.49 -10.97
C GLY A 524 13.12 -14.99 -11.93
N GLU A 525 12.37 -15.94 -12.45
CA GLU A 525 11.31 -15.73 -13.43
C GLU A 525 10.01 -16.30 -12.86
N ILE A 526 8.92 -15.54 -12.95
CA ILE A 526 7.58 -16.01 -12.67
C ILE A 526 6.98 -16.59 -13.95
N ARG A 527 6.69 -17.88 -13.93
CA ARG A 527 6.06 -18.59 -15.04
C ARG A 527 4.61 -18.89 -14.71
N MET A 528 3.71 -18.48 -15.60
CA MET A 528 2.31 -18.86 -15.53
C MET A 528 2.11 -20.17 -16.31
N SER A 529 1.30 -21.07 -15.76
CA SER A 529 0.81 -22.27 -16.47
C SER A 529 -0.58 -22.02 -17.05
N THR A 530 -1.46 -21.45 -16.22
CA THR A 530 -2.72 -20.82 -16.59
C THR A 530 -2.82 -19.51 -15.81
N TRP A 531 -3.68 -18.59 -16.23
CA TRP A 531 -3.97 -17.39 -15.44
C TRP A 531 -4.39 -17.80 -14.02
N GLY A 532 -3.73 -17.26 -13.01
CA GLY A 532 -3.93 -17.71 -11.63
C GLY A 532 -2.89 -18.65 -11.07
N SER A 533 -2.30 -19.48 -11.93
CA SER A 533 -1.39 -20.56 -11.53
C SER A 533 0.04 -20.20 -11.90
N ASP A 534 0.63 -19.36 -11.05
CA ASP A 534 2.00 -18.87 -11.17
C ASP A 534 2.98 -19.73 -10.34
N ARG A 535 4.23 -19.81 -10.81
CA ARG A 535 5.36 -20.36 -10.07
C ARG A 535 6.58 -19.46 -10.19
N TYR A 536 7.24 -19.18 -9.07
CA TYR A 536 8.55 -18.52 -9.11
C TYR A 536 9.68 -19.52 -9.34
N CYS A 537 10.42 -19.33 -10.42
CA CYS A 537 11.56 -20.12 -10.85
C CYS A 537 12.85 -19.38 -10.49
N ARG A 538 13.56 -19.81 -9.45
CA ARG A 538 14.84 -19.19 -9.08
C ARG A 538 15.93 -19.54 -10.11
N LEU A 539 16.41 -18.52 -10.81
CA LEU A 539 17.48 -18.61 -11.81
C LEU A 539 18.87 -18.46 -11.18
N SER A 540 19.00 -17.63 -10.14
CA SER A 540 20.26 -17.40 -9.44
C SER A 540 20.05 -17.20 -7.94
N PRO A 541 20.76 -17.96 -7.07
CA PRO A 541 21.41 -19.23 -7.37
C PRO A 541 20.40 -20.24 -7.91
N ALA A 542 20.74 -20.98 -8.96
CA ALA A 542 19.82 -21.93 -9.58
C ALA A 542 19.45 -23.07 -8.61
N THR A 543 18.14 -23.31 -8.41
CA THR A 543 17.66 -24.33 -7.46
C THR A 543 17.21 -25.65 -8.07
N ALA A 544 17.05 -25.77 -9.40
CA ALA A 544 16.82 -27.05 -10.10
C ALA A 544 16.84 -26.87 -11.62
N LYS A 545 16.53 -27.95 -12.35
CA LYS A 545 16.03 -27.94 -13.73
C LYS A 545 14.49 -27.82 -13.68
N ASP A 546 13.88 -27.07 -14.61
CA ASP A 546 12.41 -26.95 -14.78
C ASP A 546 11.63 -26.37 -13.58
N CYS A 547 12.16 -25.31 -12.95
CA CYS A 547 11.51 -24.57 -11.85
C CYS A 547 11.23 -25.40 -10.58
N GLY A 548 11.78 -26.60 -10.48
CA GLY A 548 11.74 -27.39 -9.26
C GLY A 548 12.56 -26.75 -8.13
N ILE A 549 12.28 -27.17 -6.90
CA ILE A 549 13.16 -26.95 -5.76
C ILE A 549 13.96 -28.24 -5.56
N ASP A 550 15.26 -28.21 -5.83
CA ASP A 550 16.23 -29.26 -5.47
C ASP A 550 17.06 -28.75 -4.27
N PRO A 551 16.79 -29.25 -3.04
CA PRO A 551 17.52 -28.86 -1.84
C PRO A 551 19.03 -29.06 -1.94
N VAL A 552 19.50 -30.06 -2.71
CA VAL A 552 20.92 -30.34 -2.90
C VAL A 552 21.58 -29.25 -3.75
N ARG A 553 20.81 -28.60 -4.63
CA ARG A 553 21.26 -27.50 -5.49
C ARG A 553 20.99 -26.11 -4.90
N ASP A 554 20.24 -26.00 -3.80
CA ASP A 554 19.98 -24.74 -3.11
C ASP A 554 21.22 -24.18 -2.40
N ARG A 555 22.18 -23.72 -3.21
CA ARG A 555 23.44 -23.17 -2.72
C ARG A 555 23.21 -21.77 -2.15
N LYS A 556 23.86 -21.50 -1.02
CA LYS A 556 23.94 -20.14 -0.46
C LYS A 556 24.54 -19.19 -1.51
N PRO A 557 23.95 -18.01 -1.77
CA PRO A 557 24.52 -16.97 -2.60
C PRO A 557 25.94 -16.63 -2.14
N VAL A 558 26.87 -16.58 -3.09
CA VAL A 558 28.27 -16.26 -2.81
C VAL A 558 28.38 -14.75 -2.60
N VAL A 559 28.48 -14.34 -1.33
CA VAL A 559 28.75 -12.94 -0.95
C VAL A 559 30.24 -12.81 -0.67
N LYS A 560 30.98 -12.19 -1.60
CA LYS A 560 32.44 -11.99 -1.49
C LYS A 560 32.83 -10.73 -0.69
N LEU A 561 31.86 -10.05 -0.09
CA LEU A 561 32.08 -8.83 0.69
C LEU A 561 32.28 -9.17 2.17
N ALA A 562 33.43 -8.77 2.72
CA ALA A 562 33.76 -9.02 4.12
C ALA A 562 32.73 -8.37 5.07
N GLY A 563 32.23 -9.16 6.02
CA GLY A 563 31.22 -8.72 6.98
C GLY A 563 29.81 -8.59 6.41
N TYR A 564 29.55 -9.05 5.19
CA TYR A 564 28.20 -9.11 4.61
C TYR A 564 27.64 -10.54 4.62
N GLY A 565 26.33 -10.65 4.51
CA GLY A 565 25.64 -11.90 4.26
C GLY A 565 24.35 -11.69 3.50
N ALA A 566 23.73 -12.79 3.09
CA ALA A 566 22.42 -12.80 2.47
C ALA A 566 21.33 -13.08 3.53
N ALA A 567 20.20 -12.37 3.43
CA ALA A 567 18.91 -12.83 3.90
C ALA A 567 18.13 -13.30 2.68
N ARG A 568 17.73 -14.56 2.66
CA ARG A 568 17.19 -15.22 1.48
C ARG A 568 16.23 -16.32 1.88
N GLN A 569 15.46 -16.81 0.92
CA GLN A 569 14.68 -18.01 1.10
C GLN A 569 15.54 -19.28 0.99
N ARG A 570 15.47 -20.16 1.99
CA ARG A 570 16.22 -21.41 2.05
C ARG A 570 15.34 -22.63 1.75
N TYR A 571 15.89 -23.54 0.96
CA TYR A 571 15.30 -24.82 0.56
C TYR A 571 16.12 -26.03 0.99
N ASP A 572 17.40 -25.81 1.30
CA ASP A 572 18.39 -26.79 1.75
C ASP A 572 17.94 -27.63 2.96
N ASN A 573 17.07 -27.10 3.81
CA ASN A 573 16.46 -27.86 4.91
C ASN A 573 14.91 -27.75 4.89
N PRO A 574 14.20 -28.77 4.36
CA PRO A 574 12.74 -28.76 4.28
C PRO A 574 12.06 -28.87 5.66
N GLU A 575 12.73 -29.40 6.68
CA GLU A 575 12.18 -29.51 8.04
C GLU A 575 12.18 -28.16 8.78
N GLN A 576 13.14 -27.27 8.48
CA GLN A 576 13.36 -26.05 9.27
C GLN A 576 12.35 -24.91 9.05
N LYS A 577 11.22 -25.14 8.34
CA LYS A 577 10.18 -24.14 7.97
C LYS A 577 10.75 -22.73 7.77
N THR A 578 11.89 -22.65 7.10
CA THR A 578 12.72 -21.45 7.18
C THR A 578 12.00 -20.31 6.49
N GLY A 579 11.97 -19.15 7.15
CA GLY A 579 11.47 -17.94 6.53
C GLY A 579 12.40 -17.43 5.44
N GLY A 580 11.85 -16.62 4.54
CA GLY A 580 12.57 -15.90 3.50
C GLY A 580 11.58 -15.32 2.50
N PHE A 581 12.09 -14.48 1.60
CA PHE A 581 11.28 -13.78 0.61
C PHE A 581 11.99 -13.88 -0.75
N PRO A 582 11.27 -14.07 -1.87
CA PRO A 582 11.84 -14.05 -3.23
C PRO A 582 12.73 -12.82 -3.45
N GLY A 583 13.79 -12.94 -4.24
CA GLY A 583 14.75 -11.84 -4.42
C GLY A 583 15.75 -11.66 -3.25
N GLY A 584 15.31 -11.88 -2.01
CA GLY A 584 16.13 -11.71 -0.81
C GLY A 584 16.72 -10.30 -0.67
N MET A 585 17.69 -10.16 0.24
CA MET A 585 18.48 -8.94 0.38
C MET A 585 19.91 -9.22 0.87
N LEU A 586 20.84 -8.41 0.39
CA LEU A 586 22.17 -8.25 0.95
C LEU A 586 22.07 -7.47 2.27
N ARG A 587 22.80 -7.90 3.29
CA ARG A 587 22.80 -7.26 4.62
C ARG A 587 24.19 -7.26 5.23
N LYS A 588 24.43 -6.37 6.18
CA LYS A 588 25.61 -6.46 7.05
C LYS A 588 25.39 -7.56 8.10
N ALA A 589 26.46 -8.25 8.48
CA ALA A 589 26.40 -9.34 9.45
C ALA A 589 26.18 -8.86 10.90
N SER A 590 26.70 -7.68 11.24
CA SER A 590 26.52 -6.98 12.52
C SER A 590 26.08 -5.53 12.29
N CYS A 591 25.87 -4.78 13.37
CA CYS A 591 25.58 -3.35 13.34
C CYS A 591 26.84 -2.46 13.43
N ASP A 592 28.03 -3.07 13.37
CA ASP A 592 29.28 -2.31 13.45
C ASP A 592 29.65 -1.72 12.09
N LYS A 593 30.07 -0.45 12.09
CA LYS A 593 30.60 0.25 10.90
C LYS A 593 29.65 0.12 9.70
N LEU A 594 28.39 0.48 9.92
CA LEU A 594 27.36 0.45 8.88
C LEU A 594 27.70 1.46 7.77
N PRO A 595 27.51 1.08 6.50
CA PRO A 595 27.62 2.02 5.39
C PRO A 595 26.46 3.04 5.44
N GLU A 596 26.58 4.11 4.65
CA GLU A 596 25.62 5.22 4.66
C GLU A 596 24.20 4.77 4.32
N GLU A 597 24.01 3.79 3.44
CA GLU A 597 22.67 3.32 3.07
C GLU A 597 22.02 2.38 4.11
N ALA A 598 22.70 2.09 5.23
CA ALA A 598 22.26 1.12 6.21
C ALA A 598 21.96 1.72 7.59
N SER A 599 21.06 1.07 8.31
CA SER A 599 20.73 1.31 9.72
C SER A 599 20.64 -0.03 10.47
N CYS A 600 20.88 -0.02 11.78
CA CYS A 600 20.81 -1.21 12.61
C CYS A 600 19.35 -1.66 12.81
N GLY A 601 19.07 -2.92 12.52
CA GLY A 601 17.74 -3.51 12.71
C GLY A 601 17.80 -4.97 13.14
N ARG A 602 16.64 -5.62 13.14
CA ARG A 602 16.50 -7.05 13.48
C ARG A 602 15.85 -7.83 12.35
N LEU A 603 16.32 -9.06 12.17
CA LEU A 603 15.73 -10.02 11.24
C LEU A 603 15.36 -11.30 11.97
N ALA A 604 14.31 -11.97 11.49
CA ALA A 604 13.98 -13.33 11.90
C ALA A 604 15.18 -14.27 11.70
N LYS A 605 15.48 -15.11 12.69
CA LYS A 605 16.41 -16.24 12.57
C LYS A 605 15.65 -17.56 12.54
N THR A 606 16.36 -18.67 12.30
CA THR A 606 15.76 -20.02 12.29
C THR A 606 14.92 -20.26 13.55
N GLY A 607 13.72 -20.84 13.39
CA GLY A 607 12.76 -21.10 14.48
C GLY A 607 11.73 -20.00 14.72
N PHE A 608 11.86 -18.82 14.11
CA PHE A 608 10.87 -17.74 14.27
C PHE A 608 9.46 -18.16 13.81
N ASN A 609 9.34 -18.75 12.62
CA ASN A 609 8.05 -19.20 12.09
C ASN A 609 7.45 -20.32 12.95
N ASP A 610 8.26 -21.25 13.47
CA ASP A 610 7.79 -22.30 14.37
C ASP A 610 7.30 -21.73 15.69
N CYS A 611 7.99 -20.72 16.22
CA CYS A 611 7.57 -20.01 17.42
C CYS A 611 6.17 -19.41 17.24
N ILE A 612 5.95 -18.66 16.15
CA ILE A 612 4.64 -18.06 15.82
C ILE A 612 3.58 -19.15 15.60
N ALA A 613 3.91 -20.19 14.82
CA ALA A 613 2.98 -21.29 14.54
C ALA A 613 2.61 -22.10 15.80
N SER A 614 3.48 -22.13 16.81
CA SER A 614 3.23 -22.81 18.10
C SER A 614 2.32 -22.01 19.05
N GLY A 615 1.78 -20.87 18.61
CA GLY A 615 0.93 -19.99 19.42
C GLY A 615 1.67 -19.34 20.59
N LYS A 616 3.01 -19.24 20.50
CA LYS A 616 3.79 -18.47 21.47
C LYS A 616 3.58 -16.99 21.20
N ASP A 617 3.64 -16.20 22.27
CA ASP A 617 3.52 -14.75 22.22
C ASP A 617 4.53 -14.14 21.21
N HIS A 618 4.04 -13.24 20.37
CA HIS A 618 4.86 -12.59 19.35
C HIS A 618 6.02 -11.81 19.99
N LYS A 619 5.84 -11.19 21.17
CA LYS A 619 6.93 -10.51 21.86
C LYS A 619 8.03 -11.50 22.25
N PHE A 620 7.68 -12.68 22.76
CA PHE A 620 8.62 -13.78 22.98
C PHE A 620 9.31 -14.20 21.68
N CYS A 621 8.56 -14.44 20.60
CA CYS A 621 9.15 -14.90 19.34
C CYS A 621 10.12 -13.88 18.73
N THR A 622 9.78 -12.60 18.77
CA THR A 622 10.65 -11.53 18.24
C THR A 622 11.87 -11.30 19.12
N LYS A 623 11.77 -11.51 20.44
CA LYS A 623 12.93 -11.45 21.33
C LYS A 623 13.89 -12.62 21.11
N GLU A 624 13.38 -13.85 21.14
CA GLU A 624 14.21 -15.05 21.16
C GLU A 624 14.66 -15.49 19.77
N PHE A 625 13.85 -15.22 18.74
CA PHE A 625 14.05 -15.69 17.36
C PHE A 625 14.33 -14.57 16.36
N THR A 626 14.97 -13.49 16.80
CA THR A 626 15.60 -12.51 15.89
C THR A 626 17.11 -12.40 16.13
N LYS A 627 17.78 -11.72 15.20
CA LYS A 627 19.20 -11.33 15.28
C LYS A 627 19.37 -9.91 14.77
N THR A 628 20.34 -9.18 15.31
CA THR A 628 20.72 -7.86 14.82
C THR A 628 21.48 -7.97 13.49
N ALA A 629 21.29 -6.97 12.63
CA ALA A 629 21.99 -6.85 11.35
C ALA A 629 21.89 -5.41 10.83
N GLY A 630 22.86 -4.99 10.01
CA GLY A 630 22.72 -3.79 9.20
C GLY A 630 21.77 -4.03 8.03
N LEU A 631 20.65 -3.32 8.02
CA LEU A 631 19.58 -3.39 7.02
C LEU A 631 19.50 -2.09 6.23
N ARG A 632 18.83 -2.12 5.08
CA ARG A 632 18.62 -0.91 4.27
C ARG A 632 17.82 0.09 5.11
N ALA A 633 18.37 1.29 5.28
CA ALA A 633 17.67 2.39 5.90
C ALA A 633 16.51 2.85 5.02
N CYS A 634 15.46 3.38 5.63
CA CYS A 634 14.32 3.91 4.88
C CYS A 634 13.63 5.08 5.57
N ASP A 635 13.05 5.93 4.75
CA ASP A 635 12.18 7.04 5.16
C ASP A 635 11.19 7.36 4.01
N LYS A 636 10.48 8.49 4.08
CA LYS A 636 9.51 8.89 3.04
C LYS A 636 10.17 9.22 1.69
N ALA A 637 11.41 9.72 1.68
CA ALA A 637 12.19 10.07 0.51
C ALA A 637 13.03 8.88 -0.02
N HIS A 638 13.43 7.97 0.86
CA HIS A 638 14.22 6.78 0.55
C HIS A 638 13.42 5.52 0.92
N PRO A 639 12.36 5.18 0.16
CA PRO A 639 11.51 4.05 0.50
C PRO A 639 12.22 2.71 0.30
N CYS A 640 11.63 1.66 0.87
CA CYS A 640 12.04 0.30 0.56
C CYS A 640 11.61 -0.09 -0.87
N ARG A 641 12.23 -1.15 -1.41
CA ARG A 641 11.70 -1.88 -2.57
C ARG A 641 10.24 -2.28 -2.34
N GLU A 642 9.46 -2.42 -3.42
CA GLU A 642 8.03 -2.77 -3.36
C GLU A 642 7.73 -4.06 -2.55
N ASP A 643 8.69 -4.97 -2.48
CA ASP A 643 8.55 -6.22 -1.75
C ASP A 643 8.91 -6.14 -0.25
N TYR A 644 9.19 -4.94 0.25
CA TYR A 644 9.60 -4.64 1.62
C TYR A 644 8.73 -3.53 2.23
N ILE A 645 8.69 -3.49 3.56
CA ILE A 645 8.07 -2.42 4.33
C ILE A 645 9.12 -1.74 5.21
N CYS A 646 8.94 -0.43 5.43
CA CYS A 646 9.77 0.34 6.33
C CYS A 646 9.26 0.26 7.77
N THR A 647 10.07 -0.30 8.68
CA THR A 647 9.74 -0.45 10.10
C THR A 647 10.54 0.48 10.99
N ALA A 648 9.98 0.81 12.15
CA ALA A 648 10.62 1.76 13.06
C ALA A 648 11.95 1.20 13.57
N GLY A 649 12.97 2.08 13.62
CA GLY A 649 14.27 1.75 14.22
C GLY A 649 14.12 1.38 15.70
N TYR A 650 14.87 0.40 16.17
CA TYR A 650 14.76 -0.13 17.53
C TYR A 650 15.41 0.81 18.55
N ASP A 651 14.67 1.24 19.58
CA ASP A 651 15.20 2.13 20.64
C ASP A 651 16.34 1.50 21.44
N ASP A 652 16.37 0.18 21.53
CA ASP A 652 17.39 -0.58 22.24
C ASP A 652 18.64 -0.87 21.40
N LEU A 653 18.72 -0.34 20.17
CA LEU A 653 19.88 -0.46 19.29
C LEU A 653 20.53 0.92 19.12
N PRO A 654 21.65 1.21 19.82
CA PRO A 654 22.29 2.53 19.77
C PRO A 654 22.86 2.87 18.39
N GLU A 655 23.15 1.87 17.56
CA GLU A 655 23.61 2.05 16.18
C GLU A 655 22.46 2.28 15.18
N ALA A 656 21.20 2.26 15.62
CA ALA A 656 20.08 2.64 14.77
C ALA A 656 20.11 4.15 14.53
N LYS A 657 19.99 4.55 13.27
CA LYS A 657 20.00 5.96 12.90
C LYS A 657 18.70 6.66 13.32
N PRO A 658 18.77 7.79 14.04
CA PRO A 658 17.58 8.56 14.40
C PRO A 658 16.84 9.05 13.16
N GLY A 659 15.50 8.97 13.19
CA GLY A 659 14.66 9.44 12.08
C GLY A 659 14.58 8.50 10.87
N GLU A 660 15.27 7.36 10.91
CA GLU A 660 15.23 6.35 9.84
C GLU A 660 14.64 5.02 10.35
N GLY A 661 13.93 4.34 9.45
CA GLY A 661 13.47 2.98 9.65
C GLY A 661 14.44 1.95 9.05
N THR A 662 14.03 0.68 9.07
CA THR A 662 14.72 -0.42 8.37
C THR A 662 13.78 -1.21 7.48
N CYS A 663 14.24 -1.54 6.27
CA CYS A 663 13.50 -2.37 5.33
C CYS A 663 13.51 -3.83 5.74
N ILE A 664 12.32 -4.40 5.94
CA ILE A 664 12.13 -5.83 6.18
C ILE A 664 10.98 -6.38 5.33
N PRO A 665 10.95 -7.70 5.05
CA PRO A 665 9.80 -8.31 4.38
C PRO A 665 8.51 -8.09 5.19
N PRO A 666 7.39 -7.70 4.57
CA PRO A 666 6.16 -7.34 5.30
C PRO A 666 5.67 -8.44 6.22
N TYR A 667 5.76 -9.71 5.79
CA TYR A 667 5.29 -10.87 6.57
C TYR A 667 6.19 -11.25 7.75
N PHE A 668 7.25 -10.50 8.04
CA PHE A 668 7.99 -10.61 9.30
C PHE A 668 7.41 -9.71 10.40
N ILE A 669 6.50 -8.80 10.05
CA ILE A 669 5.71 -8.01 10.99
C ILE A 669 4.45 -8.78 11.33
N PHE A 670 4.14 -8.90 12.63
CA PHE A 670 2.92 -9.57 13.08
C PHE A 670 1.68 -8.88 12.55
N GLN A 671 1.69 -7.54 12.55
CA GLN A 671 0.55 -6.74 12.09
C GLN A 671 0.28 -6.78 10.58
N PHE A 672 1.13 -7.45 9.78
CA PHE A 672 0.96 -7.65 8.33
C PHE A 672 0.63 -9.10 7.97
N ARG A 673 0.17 -9.87 8.97
CA ARG A 673 -0.24 -11.26 8.83
C ARG A 673 -1.68 -11.42 9.31
N VAL A 674 -2.38 -12.37 8.72
CA VAL A 674 -3.68 -12.85 9.23
C VAL A 674 -3.57 -14.20 9.94
N ASP A 675 -2.43 -14.88 9.79
CA ASP A 675 -2.11 -16.13 10.46
C ASP A 675 -1.32 -15.89 11.76
N GLY A 676 -1.43 -16.82 12.71
CA GLY A 676 -0.73 -16.74 14.00
C GLY A 676 -1.40 -15.84 15.05
N HIS A 677 -2.53 -15.22 14.73
CA HIS A 677 -3.36 -14.48 15.68
C HIS A 677 -4.28 -15.42 16.48
N PRO A 678 -4.77 -14.99 17.68
CA PRO A 678 -5.73 -15.76 18.45
C PRO A 678 -6.90 -16.23 17.60
N ARG A 679 -7.30 -17.48 17.77
CA ARG A 679 -8.49 -18.06 17.11
C ARG A 679 -9.68 -18.20 18.06
N SER A 680 -9.41 -18.23 19.36
CA SER A 680 -10.41 -18.32 20.41
C SER A 680 -10.06 -17.42 21.58
N TRP A 681 -10.95 -16.48 21.89
CA TRP A 681 -10.82 -15.56 23.02
C TRP A 681 -12.14 -15.51 23.80
N LYS A 682 -12.08 -14.98 25.03
CA LYS A 682 -13.26 -14.59 25.78
C LYS A 682 -13.81 -13.31 25.14
N GLN A 683 -15.04 -13.36 24.64
CA GLN A 683 -15.77 -12.14 24.31
C GLN A 683 -16.16 -11.49 25.63
N ASP A 684 -15.90 -10.18 25.78
CA ASP A 684 -16.47 -9.47 26.90
C ASP A 684 -17.96 -9.28 26.60
N VAL A 685 -18.82 -9.77 27.48
CA VAL A 685 -20.27 -9.64 27.34
C VAL A 685 -20.84 -8.66 28.35
N SER A 686 -19.98 -7.99 29.13
CA SER A 686 -20.40 -6.88 29.97
C SER A 686 -20.58 -5.63 29.11
N GLU A 687 -21.84 -5.27 28.86
CA GLU A 687 -22.25 -3.96 28.36
C GLU A 687 -22.03 -2.84 29.38
#